data_AF-A0A1Y2FMJ8-F1
#
_entry.id   AF-A0A1Y2FMJ8-F1
#
_cell.length_a   1.000
_cell.length_b   1.000
_cell.length_c   1.000
_cell.angle_alpha   90.00
_cell.angle_beta   90.00
_cell.angle_gamma   90.00
#
_symmetry.space_group_name_H-M   'P 1'
#
loop_
_entity.id
_entity.type
_entity.pdbx_description
1 polymer ?
#
loop_
_entity_poly.entity_id
_entity_poly.type
_entity_poly.pdbx_seq_one_letter_code
_entity_poly.pdbx_strand_id
1 'polypeptide(L)'
;MARLTNLFKGFGMAMLATMVACKQSITMKTLVLSTYNSENEAIKLNLESYGIPFDVIQFSPSNPLTGNLTLYNEDNEPKYNLVVINGGYLSYEVNSQWVSALSSSQWAYLEEYEAKNGIRRVVISEDISTNPGVKLYDQNNWGESKEVQPVLPADNAEVKNIFKEARIKYTAPLDVSNIYHTRVSIVDTEKVIPFLYYVDDGEKTAVAATITKYENGREKMSFFFGFGSWSQSSIIYNHLWLTWGTHSLFNGFRRVYFTPHIDDVFLSTELVDVDHNQIYSQYSEEFRTSPEDYKNFAKFQKDVLKIMPEGSFFRVELAFNGNGFLGKNGLNVDGERYVDLEYVKEPGTGDKRWPKENYQLTKDNLASIEKDDLFNYFANNETTQKDFFWSSHTFSHENLDNASISDADNEIRLNIEVAKLLGLTDKDYWSGAAIITPQISGLHNKDAIDIFMKYGIHSATGDLSRQPICNMENPYLPFYTTMESSNYEGFPVIPRTPTEIYYHCSTRKQNTWLYNQVYHDYFGRDSTWDEVAERESHRTLLLMTKLRHEAHQFHQANIRYYKKEGEYGESLLEDWTRSIVGLYTQYVDWPLISVKIDKQAETFIERAKLDACGHESKLIVEDDKIVGITVSASKGECTVPVTVPNDVDSSSLPSDATLEQIGKDPLTVWIPLKKGESKSFRIKPALEWHLNEVVVPTTTTTTTTTTTTTTTTTTTKEPTTTTTTTTTTTKEPTTTTTTTTKEPTTTTTTTTTTTKEPTTTTTTTTTTTTTKKPTTTTTTTTKKSTTKKSTTKTTTTKKSTTKKSTTKTTTTKKSTTKKSTTTTTTTTTTTTTTTTTTTTTTTTKKSTTRKSTTKTTKKSTTRKSTTRTTTTSKKSTKKSTTTTKPKTKKTTTTKTKKTKKTKKSTTSKTTTPKISTISTVIPTTKNGCVVGYYRCGGGSEPSSCCEEGFYCKVQNEWYNQCVPIGSDDVPDPAEESKTTATITKTKTSTIPEEPTPTTYDPNECVAPYYKCGGVGIVGIRCCVEGWTCVQQNEFYYQCVSNESLKAREEEEEEEYDEEEEEEEEEEEYDDEEEVEEE
;
A
#
# COMPACT_ATOMS: atom_id res chain seq x y z
N MET A 1 65.55 70.30 -6.95
CA MET A 1 64.24 70.39 -6.24
C MET A 1 63.18 70.83 -7.24
N ALA A 2 61.90 70.62 -6.90
CA ALA A 2 60.71 70.72 -7.77
C ALA A 2 60.63 69.64 -8.88
N ARG A 3 59.39 69.22 -9.18
CA ARG A 3 58.98 68.23 -10.20
C ARG A 3 59.59 66.82 -10.06
N LEU A 4 59.16 66.11 -9.01
CA LEU A 4 59.25 64.63 -8.94
C LEU A 4 57.83 64.02 -8.79
N THR A 5 56.92 64.42 -9.66
CA THR A 5 55.52 63.97 -9.73
C THR A 5 55.03 64.01 -11.18
N ASN A 6 54.07 63.15 -11.54
CA ASN A 6 53.44 63.00 -12.85
C ASN A 6 54.24 62.25 -13.95
N LEU A 7 54.81 61.08 -13.64
CA LEU A 7 55.21 60.09 -14.67
C LEU A 7 54.91 58.62 -14.28
N PHE A 8 53.98 58.40 -13.34
CA PHE A 8 53.41 57.10 -12.97
C PHE A 8 51.87 57.11 -13.09
N LYS A 9 51.38 57.37 -14.30
CA LYS A 9 49.98 57.16 -14.70
C LYS A 9 49.97 56.61 -16.14
N GLY A 10 50.03 55.29 -16.28
CA GLY A 10 50.16 54.70 -17.62
C GLY A 10 50.42 53.19 -17.73
N PHE A 11 50.53 52.44 -16.65
CA PHE A 11 50.44 50.96 -16.67
C PHE A 11 49.89 50.49 -15.32
N GLY A 12 48.64 50.04 -15.31
CA GLY A 12 47.89 49.82 -14.07
C GLY A 12 46.45 49.34 -14.22
N MET A 13 46.06 48.83 -15.40
CA MET A 13 44.89 47.94 -15.50
C MET A 13 45.33 46.56 -15.00
N ALA A 14 45.31 46.38 -13.68
CA ALA A 14 45.25 45.04 -13.12
C ALA A 14 43.92 44.40 -13.56
N MET A 15 43.95 43.15 -14.02
CA MET A 15 42.72 42.41 -14.30
C MET A 15 41.97 42.18 -12.98
N LEU A 16 40.95 42.99 -12.73
CA LEU A 16 39.79 42.55 -11.96
C LEU A 16 39.04 41.53 -12.81
N ALA A 17 39.61 40.33 -12.91
CA ALA A 17 38.86 39.16 -13.29
C ALA A 17 37.83 38.94 -12.18
N THR A 18 36.61 39.41 -12.41
CA THR A 18 35.46 38.96 -11.63
C THR A 18 35.37 37.45 -11.83
N MET A 19 35.78 36.68 -10.82
CA MET A 19 35.32 35.31 -10.67
C MET A 19 33.80 35.37 -10.59
N VAL A 20 33.16 35.14 -11.72
CA VAL A 20 31.74 34.79 -11.75
C VAL A 20 31.71 33.41 -11.09
N ALA A 21 31.20 33.35 -9.85
CA ALA A 21 31.03 32.08 -9.14
C ALA A 21 30.31 31.11 -10.08
N CYS A 22 30.95 29.97 -10.35
CA CYS A 22 30.50 29.08 -11.42
C CYS A 22 29.26 28.34 -10.92
N LYS A 23 28.09 28.93 -11.20
CA LYS A 23 26.81 28.43 -10.73
C LYS A 23 26.44 27.13 -11.46
N GLN A 24 26.95 26.02 -10.96
CA GLN A 24 26.60 24.68 -11.41
C GLN A 24 25.18 24.33 -10.94
N SER A 25 24.48 23.52 -11.74
CA SER A 25 23.29 22.81 -11.28
C SER A 25 23.49 21.30 -11.40
N ILE A 26 22.82 20.54 -10.53
CA ILE A 26 22.84 19.06 -10.50
C ILE A 26 21.40 18.59 -10.47
N THR A 27 20.96 17.80 -11.45
CA THR A 27 19.59 17.28 -11.47
C THR A 27 19.39 16.24 -10.36
N MET A 28 18.32 16.42 -9.60
CA MET A 28 17.89 15.53 -8.52
C MET A 28 17.16 14.32 -9.12
N LYS A 29 17.95 13.32 -9.48
CA LYS A 29 17.50 12.04 -10.04
C LYS A 29 18.48 10.94 -9.60
N THR A 30 17.97 9.76 -9.27
CA THR A 30 18.82 8.61 -8.94
C THR A 30 19.15 7.79 -10.20
N LEU A 31 20.39 7.35 -10.35
CA LEU A 31 20.77 6.34 -11.34
C LEU A 31 20.87 4.97 -10.66
N VAL A 32 20.03 4.03 -11.07
CA VAL A 32 20.10 2.62 -10.63
C VAL A 32 20.76 1.80 -11.73
N LEU A 33 21.90 1.19 -11.43
CA LEU A 33 22.59 0.25 -12.31
C LEU A 33 22.43 -1.17 -11.76
N SER A 34 22.07 -2.12 -12.60
CA SER A 34 21.88 -3.51 -12.20
C SER A 34 22.11 -4.50 -13.34
N THR A 35 22.11 -5.80 -13.04
CA THR A 35 22.13 -6.88 -14.04
C THR A 35 20.77 -7.59 -14.10
N TYR A 36 20.53 -8.35 -15.18
CA TYR A 36 19.25 -9.06 -15.41
C TYR A 36 18.90 -10.09 -14.33
N ASN A 37 19.91 -10.60 -13.61
CA ASN A 37 19.79 -11.55 -12.50
C ASN A 37 19.66 -10.89 -11.11
N SER A 38 19.57 -9.55 -11.02
CA SER A 38 19.34 -8.84 -9.75
C SER A 38 17.88 -8.45 -9.56
N GLU A 39 17.32 -8.77 -8.38
CA GLU A 39 16.03 -8.24 -7.90
C GLU A 39 16.19 -6.73 -7.64
N ASN A 40 15.37 -5.90 -8.32
CA ASN A 40 15.43 -4.44 -8.22
C ASN A 40 14.13 -3.80 -7.67
N GLU A 41 13.11 -4.60 -7.39
CA GLU A 41 11.84 -4.17 -6.80
C GLU A 41 12.10 -3.48 -5.45
N ALA A 42 12.93 -4.06 -4.58
CA ALA A 42 13.28 -3.47 -3.29
C ALA A 42 13.85 -2.05 -3.42
N ILE A 43 14.63 -1.76 -4.48
CA ILE A 43 15.24 -0.45 -4.72
C ILE A 43 14.25 0.51 -5.38
N LYS A 44 13.51 0.04 -6.40
CA LYS A 44 12.48 0.80 -7.11
C LYS A 44 11.39 1.26 -6.15
N LEU A 45 10.77 0.34 -5.40
CA LEU A 45 9.71 0.64 -4.44
C LEU A 45 10.14 1.64 -3.36
N ASN A 46 11.43 1.71 -3.01
CA ASN A 46 11.95 2.73 -2.08
C ASN A 46 12.05 4.12 -2.72
N LEU A 47 12.51 4.23 -3.97
CA LEU A 47 12.56 5.51 -4.67
C LEU A 47 11.15 6.00 -5.02
N GLU A 48 10.29 5.07 -5.43
CA GLU A 48 8.88 5.28 -5.72
C GLU A 48 8.08 5.66 -4.47
N SER A 49 8.34 5.10 -3.28
CA SER A 49 7.57 5.45 -2.08
C SER A 49 7.73 6.92 -1.68
N TYR A 50 8.93 7.47 -1.84
CA TYR A 50 9.21 8.90 -1.60
C TYR A 50 8.77 9.82 -2.76
N GLY A 51 8.57 9.28 -3.96
CA GLY A 51 8.33 10.05 -5.19
C GLY A 51 9.59 10.62 -5.84
N ILE A 52 10.76 10.03 -5.57
CA ILE A 52 12.05 10.48 -6.11
C ILE A 52 12.23 9.95 -7.54
N PRO A 53 12.46 10.81 -8.54
CA PRO A 53 12.73 10.36 -9.92
C PRO A 53 14.01 9.54 -10.04
N PHE A 54 14.00 8.53 -10.91
CA PHE A 54 15.17 7.70 -11.20
C PHE A 54 15.23 7.22 -12.67
N ASP A 55 16.40 6.74 -13.09
CA ASP A 55 16.58 5.90 -14.28
C ASP A 55 17.10 4.53 -13.83
N VAL A 56 16.59 3.43 -14.40
CA VAL A 56 17.16 2.09 -14.26
C VAL A 56 17.87 1.72 -15.56
N ILE A 57 19.12 1.27 -15.46
CA ILE A 57 19.83 0.60 -16.55
C ILE A 57 20.13 -0.83 -16.09
N GLN A 58 19.52 -1.80 -16.78
CA GLN A 58 19.71 -3.23 -16.50
C GLN A 58 20.52 -3.89 -17.63
N PHE A 59 21.68 -4.44 -17.27
CA PHE A 59 22.62 -5.04 -18.20
C PHE A 59 22.44 -6.55 -18.33
N SER A 60 22.70 -7.08 -19.52
CA SER A 60 22.69 -8.51 -19.82
C SER A 60 23.63 -8.84 -20.99
N PRO A 61 23.94 -10.13 -21.24
CA PRO A 61 24.63 -10.55 -22.47
C PRO A 61 23.93 -10.10 -23.77
N SER A 62 22.60 -9.92 -23.73
CA SER A 62 21.78 -9.42 -24.85
C SER A 62 21.64 -7.89 -24.90
N ASN A 63 21.97 -7.19 -23.81
CA ASN A 63 21.93 -5.73 -23.68
C ASN A 63 23.24 -5.19 -23.02
N PRO A 64 24.40 -5.33 -23.67
CA PRO A 64 25.67 -4.80 -23.18
C PRO A 64 25.76 -3.27 -23.40
N LEU A 65 26.46 -2.56 -22.52
CA LEU A 65 26.64 -1.10 -22.67
C LEU A 65 27.51 -0.77 -23.88
N THR A 66 26.97 0.02 -24.81
CA THR A 66 27.71 0.60 -25.93
C THR A 66 28.04 2.07 -25.66
N GLY A 67 29.31 2.45 -25.76
CA GLY A 67 29.80 3.77 -25.35
C GLY A 67 29.87 3.96 -23.83
N ASN A 68 29.87 5.20 -23.35
CA ASN A 68 29.84 5.52 -21.92
C ASN A 68 28.41 5.73 -21.42
N LEU A 69 28.21 5.60 -20.10
CA LEU A 69 26.98 5.97 -19.42
C LEU A 69 26.62 7.45 -19.70
N THR A 70 25.35 7.75 -19.96
CA THR A 70 24.88 9.14 -20.19
C THR A 70 24.68 9.88 -18.86
N LEU A 71 25.78 10.31 -18.23
CA LEU A 71 25.80 10.93 -16.90
C LEU A 71 25.59 12.45 -16.89
N TYR A 72 25.73 13.10 -18.06
CA TYR A 72 25.50 14.54 -18.26
C TYR A 72 24.35 14.77 -19.27
N ASN A 73 23.71 15.94 -19.22
CA ASN A 73 22.70 16.38 -20.19
C ASN A 73 23.34 17.13 -21.39
N GLU A 74 22.52 17.62 -22.32
CA GLU A 74 22.98 18.35 -23.51
C GLU A 74 23.69 19.68 -23.16
N ASP A 75 23.33 20.30 -22.04
CA ASP A 75 23.99 21.50 -21.48
C ASP A 75 25.26 21.17 -20.67
N ASN A 76 25.68 19.90 -20.64
CA ASN A 76 26.82 19.37 -19.86
C ASN A 76 26.67 19.53 -18.33
N GLU A 77 25.45 19.57 -17.82
CA GLU A 77 25.13 19.49 -16.39
C GLU A 77 24.99 18.02 -15.92
N PRO A 78 25.40 17.67 -14.68
CA PRO A 78 25.15 16.35 -14.11
C PRO A 78 23.66 15.98 -14.04
N LYS A 79 23.30 14.83 -14.63
CA LYS A 79 21.92 14.31 -14.65
C LYS A 79 21.43 13.69 -13.33
N TYR A 80 22.33 13.31 -12.43
CA TYR A 80 22.02 12.48 -11.27
C TYR A 80 22.67 13.05 -10.01
N ASN A 81 21.97 12.94 -8.87
CA ASN A 81 22.48 13.32 -7.56
C ASN A 81 22.80 12.11 -6.65
N LEU A 82 22.53 10.89 -7.11
CA LEU A 82 22.81 9.64 -6.42
C LEU A 82 23.01 8.50 -7.42
N VAL A 83 23.97 7.62 -7.16
CA VAL A 83 24.18 6.36 -7.89
C VAL A 83 23.92 5.18 -6.97
N VAL A 84 23.07 4.24 -7.38
CA VAL A 84 22.82 2.97 -6.71
C VAL A 84 23.24 1.84 -7.66
N ILE A 85 24.04 0.91 -7.17
CA ILE A 85 24.47 -0.28 -7.90
C ILE A 85 23.95 -1.52 -7.19
N ASN A 86 23.39 -2.44 -7.95
CA ASN A 86 22.87 -3.71 -7.47
C ASN A 86 23.59 -4.86 -8.21
N GLY A 87 24.12 -5.83 -7.46
CA GLY A 87 25.02 -6.84 -8.02
C GLY A 87 26.48 -6.40 -8.10
N GLY A 88 26.94 -5.58 -7.14
CA GLY A 88 28.37 -5.34 -6.90
C GLY A 88 29.14 -4.75 -8.08
N TYR A 89 29.91 -5.59 -8.76
CA TYR A 89 30.70 -5.22 -9.95
C TYR A 89 29.89 -5.26 -11.25
N LEU A 90 28.55 -5.26 -11.17
CA LEU A 90 27.63 -5.36 -12.32
C LEU A 90 27.95 -6.57 -13.21
N SER A 91 28.26 -7.71 -12.58
CA SER A 91 28.77 -8.88 -13.30
C SER A 91 27.66 -9.84 -13.72
N TYR A 92 27.80 -10.35 -14.94
CA TYR A 92 26.97 -11.42 -15.49
C TYR A 92 27.82 -12.50 -16.18
N GLU A 93 27.26 -13.68 -16.35
CA GLU A 93 27.94 -14.81 -16.99
C GLU A 93 27.91 -14.70 -18.52
N VAL A 94 29.06 -14.92 -19.16
CA VAL A 94 29.23 -15.10 -20.61
C VAL A 94 30.20 -16.25 -20.84
N ASN A 95 29.79 -17.28 -21.59
CA ASN A 95 30.62 -18.46 -21.90
C ASN A 95 31.27 -19.09 -20.66
N SER A 96 30.52 -19.19 -19.56
CA SER A 96 30.99 -19.66 -18.24
C SER A 96 32.14 -18.87 -17.62
N GLN A 97 32.19 -17.57 -17.91
CA GLN A 97 33.03 -16.59 -17.23
C GLN A 97 32.19 -15.40 -16.75
N TRP A 98 32.38 -14.99 -15.50
CA TRP A 98 31.77 -13.78 -14.97
C TRP A 98 32.51 -12.55 -15.48
N VAL A 99 31.79 -11.65 -16.16
CA VAL A 99 32.32 -10.40 -16.73
C VAL A 99 31.51 -9.22 -16.26
N SER A 100 32.16 -8.08 -16.00
CA SER A 100 31.45 -6.83 -15.66
C SER A 100 30.77 -6.24 -16.89
N ALA A 101 29.55 -5.73 -16.70
CA ALA A 101 28.83 -4.93 -17.70
C ALA A 101 29.56 -3.64 -18.11
N LEU A 102 30.47 -3.16 -17.26
CA LEU A 102 31.29 -1.98 -17.50
C LEU A 102 32.78 -2.38 -17.59
N SER A 103 33.43 -2.01 -18.68
CA SER A 103 34.89 -2.03 -18.79
C SER A 103 35.54 -1.07 -17.79
N SER A 104 36.83 -1.26 -17.50
CA SER A 104 37.57 -0.45 -16.53
C SER A 104 37.57 1.06 -16.84
N SER A 105 37.44 1.45 -18.11
CA SER A 105 37.29 2.87 -18.51
C SER A 105 35.87 3.41 -18.32
N GLN A 106 34.83 2.60 -18.53
CA GLN A 106 33.44 2.96 -18.21
C GLN A 106 33.25 3.09 -16.69
N TRP A 107 33.87 2.21 -15.90
CA TRP A 107 33.98 2.36 -14.45
C TRP A 107 34.69 3.67 -14.09
N ALA A 108 35.93 3.88 -14.56
CA ALA A 108 36.70 5.10 -14.23
C ALA A 108 35.95 6.40 -14.60
N TYR A 109 35.17 6.40 -15.68
CA TYR A 109 34.31 7.54 -16.06
C TYR A 109 33.16 7.80 -15.08
N LEU A 110 32.51 6.74 -14.55
CA LEU A 110 31.54 6.86 -13.46
C LEU A 110 32.20 7.34 -12.16
N GLU A 111 33.42 6.89 -11.87
CA GLU A 111 34.16 7.31 -10.67
C GLU A 111 34.67 8.75 -10.77
N GLU A 112 35.05 9.24 -11.96
CA GLU A 112 35.33 10.66 -12.22
C GLU A 112 34.07 11.52 -12.03
N TYR A 113 32.93 11.05 -12.53
CA TYR A 113 31.63 11.73 -12.37
C TYR A 113 31.25 11.91 -10.89
N GLU A 114 31.42 10.87 -10.08
CA GLU A 114 31.23 10.92 -8.63
C GLU A 114 32.17 11.94 -7.96
N ALA A 115 33.48 11.84 -8.23
CA ALA A 115 34.51 12.67 -7.61
C ALA A 115 34.34 14.17 -7.92
N LYS A 116 34.02 14.48 -9.18
CA LYS A 116 33.94 15.84 -9.70
C LYS A 116 32.69 16.60 -9.24
N ASN A 117 31.58 15.89 -9.08
CA ASN A 117 30.27 16.51 -8.82
C ASN A 117 29.77 16.28 -7.38
N GLY A 118 30.53 15.57 -6.54
CA GLY A 118 30.17 15.26 -5.15
C GLY A 118 29.11 14.18 -5.01
N ILE A 119 28.97 13.27 -5.98
CA ILE A 119 27.89 12.27 -6.00
C ILE A 119 28.30 11.03 -5.19
N ARG A 120 27.46 10.67 -4.22
CA ARG A 120 27.62 9.44 -3.43
C ARG A 120 27.19 8.21 -4.23
N ARG A 121 27.88 7.08 -3.99
CA ARG A 121 27.49 5.76 -4.51
C ARG A 121 27.03 4.83 -3.41
N VAL A 122 25.93 4.11 -3.64
CA VAL A 122 25.49 2.96 -2.84
C VAL A 122 25.70 1.69 -3.66
N VAL A 123 26.18 0.61 -3.04
CA VAL A 123 26.34 -0.70 -3.67
C VAL A 123 25.69 -1.78 -2.79
N ILE A 124 24.78 -2.55 -3.38
CA ILE A 124 24.09 -3.71 -2.80
C ILE A 124 24.68 -4.97 -3.46
N SER A 125 24.87 -6.03 -2.66
CA SER A 125 25.64 -7.22 -3.06
C SER A 125 27.06 -6.89 -3.56
N GLU A 126 27.82 -6.10 -2.80
CA GLU A 126 29.19 -5.66 -3.15
C GLU A 126 30.17 -6.84 -3.34
N ASP A 127 30.87 -6.87 -4.48
CA ASP A 127 31.89 -7.88 -4.79
C ASP A 127 33.25 -7.51 -4.18
N ILE A 128 33.69 -8.32 -3.22
CA ILE A 128 34.95 -8.20 -2.48
C ILE A 128 36.17 -8.20 -3.40
N SER A 129 36.15 -8.93 -4.51
CA SER A 129 37.26 -8.98 -5.47
C SER A 129 37.59 -7.59 -6.06
N THR A 130 36.62 -6.67 -6.00
CA THR A 130 36.73 -5.29 -6.53
C THR A 130 36.81 -4.22 -5.44
N ASN A 131 36.78 -4.62 -4.16
CA ASN A 131 36.81 -3.71 -3.02
C ASN A 131 38.10 -3.90 -2.18
N PRO A 132 39.25 -3.31 -2.59
CA PRO A 132 40.56 -3.57 -1.98
C PRO A 132 40.71 -3.09 -0.53
N GLY A 133 39.72 -2.36 0.00
CA GLY A 133 39.69 -1.95 1.42
C GLY A 133 39.16 -3.03 2.37
N VAL A 134 38.64 -4.15 1.86
CA VAL A 134 38.15 -5.31 2.63
C VAL A 134 38.73 -6.63 2.12
N LYS A 135 38.50 -7.71 2.87
CA LYS A 135 38.73 -9.11 2.47
C LYS A 135 37.69 -10.03 3.11
N LEU A 136 37.53 -11.26 2.60
CA LEU A 136 36.75 -12.30 3.27
C LEU A 136 37.21 -12.51 4.72
N TYR A 137 36.26 -12.63 5.64
CA TYR A 137 36.49 -12.87 7.07
C TYR A 137 37.08 -14.27 7.31
N ASP A 138 36.48 -15.30 6.69
CA ASP A 138 37.09 -16.61 6.48
C ASP A 138 37.35 -16.77 4.97
N GLN A 139 38.59 -17.07 4.60
CA GLN A 139 39.00 -17.25 3.19
C GLN A 139 38.36 -18.50 2.55
N ASN A 140 37.79 -19.40 3.35
CA ASN A 140 37.13 -20.63 2.90
C ASN A 140 35.61 -20.46 2.72
N ASN A 141 35.02 -19.34 3.17
CA ASN A 141 33.58 -19.10 3.10
C ASN A 141 33.28 -17.79 2.34
N TRP A 142 32.76 -17.92 1.12
CA TRP A 142 32.40 -16.79 0.25
C TRP A 142 31.03 -16.15 0.56
N GLY A 143 30.27 -16.73 1.48
CA GLY A 143 28.96 -16.26 1.90
C GLY A 143 27.99 -17.42 2.14
N GLU A 144 26.94 -17.12 2.89
CA GLU A 144 25.95 -18.09 3.37
C GLU A 144 24.56 -17.46 3.43
N SER A 145 23.52 -18.28 3.55
CA SER A 145 22.19 -17.86 3.98
C SER A 145 21.88 -18.58 5.30
N LYS A 146 21.28 -17.89 6.27
CA LYS A 146 20.81 -18.48 7.53
C LYS A 146 19.37 -18.08 7.80
N GLU A 147 18.61 -18.97 8.43
CA GLU A 147 17.22 -18.74 8.83
C GLU A 147 17.06 -17.49 9.71
N VAL A 148 18.01 -17.24 10.61
CA VAL A 148 18.10 -16.03 11.45
C VAL A 148 19.54 -15.52 11.42
N GLN A 149 19.74 -14.25 11.08
CA GLN A 149 21.06 -13.61 11.13
C GLN A 149 20.96 -12.14 11.56
N PRO A 150 21.08 -11.83 12.86
CA PRO A 150 20.99 -10.47 13.36
C PRO A 150 22.21 -9.63 12.97
N VAL A 151 22.00 -8.31 12.91
CA VAL A 151 22.95 -7.29 12.48
C VAL A 151 22.88 -6.07 13.41
N LEU A 152 24.03 -5.46 13.72
CA LEU A 152 24.11 -4.27 14.57
C LEU A 152 24.83 -3.09 13.89
N PRO A 153 24.38 -1.84 14.12
CA PRO A 153 25.07 -0.66 13.62
C PRO A 153 26.43 -0.45 14.29
N ALA A 154 27.41 0.00 13.51
CA ALA A 154 28.76 0.25 14.01
C ALA A 154 28.83 1.53 14.87
N ASP A 155 29.44 1.44 16.05
CA ASP A 155 29.58 2.56 16.99
C ASP A 155 30.61 3.60 16.48
N ASN A 156 30.13 4.51 15.63
CA ASN A 156 30.85 5.71 15.21
C ASN A 156 29.89 6.87 14.90
N ALA A 157 30.45 8.07 14.73
CA ALA A 157 29.67 9.30 14.56
C ALA A 157 28.88 9.39 13.24
N GLU A 158 29.42 8.83 12.14
CA GLU A 158 28.76 8.84 10.83
C GLU A 158 27.48 7.99 10.88
N VAL A 159 27.58 6.73 11.34
CA VAL A 159 26.44 5.81 11.47
C VAL A 159 25.38 6.38 12.40
N LYS A 160 25.79 6.92 13.56
CA LYS A 160 24.87 7.58 14.50
C LYS A 160 24.15 8.78 13.89
N ASN A 161 24.79 9.52 12.98
CA ASN A 161 24.15 10.62 12.27
C ASN A 161 23.18 10.14 11.18
N ILE A 162 23.54 9.10 10.41
CA ILE A 162 22.67 8.51 9.38
C ILE A 162 21.36 8.01 10.00
N PHE A 163 21.44 7.22 11.07
CA PHE A 163 20.25 6.75 11.80
C PHE A 163 19.43 7.91 12.37
N LYS A 164 20.10 8.94 12.94
CA LYS A 164 19.46 10.15 13.45
C LYS A 164 18.69 10.91 12.39
N GLU A 165 19.25 11.15 11.19
CA GLU A 165 18.52 11.88 10.14
C GLU A 165 17.43 11.05 9.47
N ALA A 166 17.65 9.74 9.31
CA ALA A 166 16.59 8.84 8.87
C ALA A 166 15.47 8.71 9.91
N ARG A 167 15.70 9.14 11.17
CA ARG A 167 14.82 8.94 12.34
C ARG A 167 14.52 7.46 12.60
N ILE A 168 15.50 6.62 12.31
CA ILE A 168 15.51 5.17 12.60
C ILE A 168 16.25 4.98 13.92
N LYS A 169 15.75 4.08 14.77
CA LYS A 169 16.32 3.84 16.09
C LYS A 169 17.61 3.08 15.95
N TYR A 170 18.65 3.55 16.63
CA TYR A 170 19.94 2.88 16.72
C TYR A 170 19.87 1.50 17.43
N THR A 171 18.72 1.20 18.03
CA THR A 171 18.36 -0.07 18.67
C THR A 171 17.29 -0.84 17.90
N ALA A 172 17.03 -0.49 16.63
CA ALA A 172 16.10 -1.25 15.79
C ALA A 172 16.59 -2.70 15.66
N PRO A 173 15.70 -3.71 15.72
CA PRO A 173 16.08 -5.10 15.49
C PRO A 173 16.33 -5.31 13.99
N LEU A 174 17.61 -5.28 13.62
CA LEU A 174 18.10 -5.40 12.25
C LEU A 174 18.73 -6.78 12.00
N ASP A 175 18.57 -7.27 10.78
CA ASP A 175 18.97 -8.63 10.39
C ASP A 175 19.21 -8.76 8.87
N VAL A 176 19.66 -9.94 8.44
CA VAL A 176 19.70 -10.42 7.04
C VAL A 176 19.20 -11.87 6.95
N SER A 177 18.13 -12.18 7.69
CA SER A 177 17.55 -13.51 7.78
C SER A 177 17.04 -13.99 6.42
N ASN A 178 17.35 -15.22 6.05
CA ASN A 178 17.10 -15.85 4.75
C ASN A 178 17.71 -15.11 3.52
N ILE A 179 18.60 -14.15 3.75
CA ILE A 179 19.32 -13.41 2.69
C ILE A 179 20.75 -13.96 2.57
N TYR A 180 21.21 -14.18 1.33
CA TYR A 180 22.61 -14.53 1.06
C TYR A 180 23.51 -13.34 1.40
N HIS A 181 24.49 -13.59 2.27
CA HIS A 181 25.35 -12.57 2.83
C HIS A 181 26.80 -13.07 2.94
N THR A 182 27.74 -12.18 2.61
CA THR A 182 29.18 -12.43 2.75
C THR A 182 29.75 -11.69 3.96
N ARG A 183 30.69 -12.35 4.63
CA ARG A 183 31.33 -11.88 5.87
C ARG A 183 32.71 -11.29 5.57
N VAL A 184 32.94 -10.03 5.93
CA VAL A 184 34.21 -9.35 5.60
C VAL A 184 34.98 -8.83 6.81
N SER A 185 36.28 -8.62 6.62
CA SER A 185 37.16 -7.84 7.47
C SER A 185 37.66 -6.61 6.71
N ILE A 186 37.70 -5.46 7.37
CA ILE A 186 38.37 -4.25 6.83
C ILE A 186 39.88 -4.46 6.88
N VAL A 187 40.58 -4.02 5.83
CA VAL A 187 42.06 -3.99 5.77
C VAL A 187 42.61 -2.57 5.62
N ASP A 188 41.89 -1.66 4.97
CA ASP A 188 42.22 -0.23 4.93
C ASP A 188 41.35 0.53 5.94
N THR A 189 41.83 0.64 7.17
CA THR A 189 41.15 1.37 8.25
C THR A 189 41.35 2.90 8.19
N GLU A 190 42.11 3.41 7.22
CA GLU A 190 42.23 4.86 7.00
C GLU A 190 41.10 5.38 6.10
N LYS A 191 40.65 4.55 5.15
CA LYS A 191 39.62 4.92 4.16
C LYS A 191 38.27 4.23 4.37
N VAL A 192 38.24 3.04 4.95
CA VAL A 192 37.01 2.27 5.17
C VAL A 192 36.59 2.29 6.63
N ILE A 193 35.39 2.82 6.89
CA ILE A 193 34.72 2.71 8.19
C ILE A 193 33.61 1.64 8.14
N PRO A 194 33.39 0.89 9.23
CA PRO A 194 32.27 -0.03 9.32
C PRO A 194 30.94 0.73 9.41
N PHE A 195 29.91 0.22 8.74
CA PHE A 195 28.52 0.69 8.82
C PHE A 195 27.67 -0.29 9.64
N LEU A 196 27.74 -1.59 9.33
CA LEU A 196 27.03 -2.68 10.02
C LEU A 196 27.97 -3.86 10.32
N TYR A 197 27.64 -4.64 11.35
CA TYR A 197 28.28 -5.90 11.72
C TYR A 197 27.26 -7.02 11.89
N TYR A 198 27.63 -8.26 11.57
CA TYR A 198 26.87 -9.44 11.97
C TYR A 198 27.00 -9.71 13.47
N VAL A 199 26.00 -10.40 14.02
CA VAL A 199 26.00 -10.93 15.38
C VAL A 199 25.98 -12.45 15.31
N ASP A 200 26.88 -13.12 16.04
CA ASP A 200 26.83 -14.56 16.27
C ASP A 200 26.97 -14.79 17.78
N ASP A 201 26.20 -15.73 18.35
CA ASP A 201 26.15 -16.03 19.80
C ASP A 201 25.93 -14.81 20.73
N GLY A 202 25.33 -13.74 20.20
CA GLY A 202 25.08 -12.47 20.89
C GLY A 202 26.26 -11.48 20.85
N GLU A 203 27.40 -11.85 20.26
CA GLU A 203 28.60 -11.04 20.14
C GLU A 203 28.81 -10.49 18.72
N LYS A 204 29.51 -9.36 18.62
CA LYS A 204 29.76 -8.66 17.36
C LYS A 204 30.93 -9.29 16.58
N THR A 205 30.69 -9.81 15.39
CA THR A 205 31.70 -10.58 14.61
C THR A 205 32.17 -9.83 13.35
N ALA A 206 31.85 -10.36 12.17
CA ALA A 206 32.30 -9.87 10.88
C ALA A 206 31.56 -8.59 10.44
N VAL A 207 32.15 -7.82 9.54
CA VAL A 207 31.53 -6.62 8.96
C VAL A 207 30.50 -7.05 7.91
N ALA A 208 29.33 -6.42 7.96
CA ALA A 208 28.19 -6.66 7.07
C ALA A 208 28.00 -5.53 6.04
N ALA A 209 28.42 -4.31 6.38
CA ALA A 209 28.42 -3.16 5.48
C ALA A 209 29.48 -2.13 5.87
N THR A 210 29.93 -1.31 4.92
CA THR A 210 30.98 -0.28 5.10
C THR A 210 30.62 1.03 4.43
N ILE A 211 31.24 2.13 4.88
CA ILE A 211 31.36 3.37 4.10
C ILE A 211 32.86 3.58 3.82
N THR A 212 33.21 3.80 2.55
CA THR A 212 34.57 4.11 2.10
C THR A 212 34.64 5.56 1.65
N LYS A 213 35.65 6.31 2.12
CA LYS A 213 35.93 7.68 1.69
C LYS A 213 37.30 7.73 0.99
N TYR A 214 37.34 8.23 -0.24
CA TYR A 214 38.54 8.24 -1.07
C TYR A 214 39.22 9.62 -1.05
N GLU A 215 40.53 9.65 -1.34
CA GLU A 215 41.35 10.88 -1.36
C GLU A 215 40.85 11.92 -2.39
N ASN A 216 40.17 11.49 -3.45
CA ASN A 216 39.51 12.35 -4.43
C ASN A 216 38.05 12.73 -4.04
N GLY A 217 37.71 12.65 -2.76
CA GLY A 217 36.42 13.06 -2.18
C GLY A 217 35.22 12.17 -2.50
N ARG A 218 35.39 11.09 -3.28
CA ARG A 218 34.31 10.11 -3.48
C ARG A 218 33.93 9.44 -2.17
N GLU A 219 32.66 9.13 -2.02
CA GLU A 219 32.15 8.32 -0.92
C GLU A 219 31.27 7.19 -1.44
N LYS A 220 31.55 5.96 -0.97
CA LYS A 220 30.81 4.74 -1.34
C LYS A 220 30.27 4.03 -0.09
N MET A 221 28.98 3.75 -0.04
CA MET A 221 28.38 2.82 0.93
C MET A 221 28.24 1.45 0.26
N SER A 222 28.65 0.38 0.96
CA SER A 222 28.67 -0.99 0.44
C SER A 222 27.99 -1.94 1.42
N PHE A 223 27.01 -2.70 0.95
CA PHE A 223 26.39 -3.82 1.67
C PHE A 223 26.91 -5.14 1.08
N PHE A 224 27.40 -6.04 1.93
CA PHE A 224 27.92 -7.36 1.51
C PHE A 224 26.81 -8.43 1.50
N PHE A 225 25.58 -8.02 1.18
CA PHE A 225 24.38 -8.83 1.13
C PHE A 225 23.36 -8.22 0.16
N GLY A 226 22.44 -9.05 -0.34
CA GLY A 226 21.32 -8.61 -1.18
C GLY A 226 20.17 -8.02 -0.37
N PHE A 227 19.29 -7.25 -1.01
CA PHE A 227 18.05 -6.78 -0.39
C PHE A 227 16.88 -7.60 -0.97
N GLY A 228 15.82 -7.79 -0.19
CA GLY A 228 14.58 -8.42 -0.66
C GLY A 228 13.37 -7.57 -0.31
N SER A 229 12.44 -7.38 -1.25
CA SER A 229 11.25 -6.53 -1.06
C SER A 229 10.31 -7.00 0.09
N TRP A 230 10.41 -8.26 0.51
CA TRP A 230 9.69 -8.87 1.63
C TRP A 230 10.37 -8.66 3.00
N SER A 231 11.66 -8.30 3.03
CA SER A 231 12.45 -8.24 4.27
C SER A 231 12.30 -6.89 4.98
N GLN A 232 11.81 -6.93 6.22
CA GLN A 232 11.65 -5.71 7.05
C GLN A 232 12.96 -4.93 7.19
N SER A 233 14.07 -5.63 7.47
CA SER A 233 15.39 -4.99 7.58
C SER A 233 15.89 -4.44 6.24
N SER A 234 15.59 -5.09 5.11
CA SER A 234 15.91 -4.54 3.76
C SER A 234 15.21 -3.20 3.52
N ILE A 235 13.95 -3.05 3.93
CA ILE A 235 13.23 -1.77 3.86
C ILE A 235 13.87 -0.73 4.80
N ILE A 236 14.30 -1.11 6.00
CA ILE A 236 14.99 -0.19 6.92
C ILE A 236 16.36 0.26 6.39
N TYR A 237 17.17 -0.64 5.80
CA TYR A 237 18.43 -0.29 5.13
C TYR A 237 18.22 0.64 3.93
N ASN A 238 17.11 0.47 3.20
CA ASN A 238 16.69 1.32 2.08
C ASN A 238 16.54 2.80 2.48
N HIS A 239 15.88 3.08 3.60
CA HIS A 239 15.80 4.46 4.11
C HIS A 239 17.16 4.98 4.58
N LEU A 240 18.01 4.14 5.18
CA LEU A 240 19.34 4.54 5.66
C LEU A 240 20.28 4.94 4.51
N TRP A 241 20.37 4.13 3.45
CA TRP A 241 21.22 4.49 2.30
C TRP A 241 20.65 5.67 1.52
N LEU A 242 19.33 5.80 1.41
CA LEU A 242 18.70 6.94 0.74
C LEU A 242 18.97 8.26 1.50
N THR A 243 18.80 8.24 2.82
CA THR A 243 19.11 9.37 3.72
C THR A 243 20.57 9.80 3.60
N TRP A 244 21.51 8.84 3.59
CA TRP A 244 22.93 9.12 3.45
C TRP A 244 23.29 9.60 2.04
N GLY A 245 22.88 8.88 1.00
CA GLY A 245 23.24 9.15 -0.40
C GLY A 245 22.71 10.49 -0.90
N THR A 246 21.52 10.90 -0.47
CA THR A 246 20.93 12.20 -0.82
C THR A 246 21.35 13.34 0.11
N HIS A 247 22.18 13.10 1.13
CA HIS A 247 22.49 14.05 2.21
C HIS A 247 21.21 14.56 2.92
N SER A 248 20.15 13.73 2.96
CA SER A 248 18.80 14.07 3.43
C SER A 248 18.16 15.26 2.68
N LEU A 249 18.54 15.46 1.41
CA LEU A 249 18.03 16.49 0.50
C LEU A 249 17.47 15.82 -0.77
N PHE A 250 16.16 15.66 -0.85
CA PHE A 250 15.50 14.91 -1.93
C PHE A 250 14.18 15.53 -2.38
N ASN A 251 13.91 15.42 -3.69
CA ASN A 251 12.68 15.85 -4.36
C ASN A 251 11.57 14.80 -4.18
N GLY A 252 11.20 14.60 -2.93
CA GLY A 252 10.21 13.65 -2.44
C GLY A 252 9.83 14.01 -1.00
N PHE A 253 8.96 13.20 -0.38
CA PHE A 253 8.57 13.35 1.03
C PHE A 253 8.45 11.99 1.71
N ARG A 254 8.40 11.99 3.05
CA ARG A 254 8.06 10.80 3.83
C ARG A 254 6.85 11.08 4.69
N ARG A 255 5.84 10.22 4.60
CA ARG A 255 4.66 10.20 5.46
C ARG A 255 4.22 8.75 5.63
N VAL A 256 3.75 8.41 6.82
CA VAL A 256 3.05 7.13 7.08
C VAL A 256 1.62 7.49 7.46
N TYR A 257 0.67 7.07 6.63
CA TYR A 257 -0.74 7.14 6.99
C TYR A 257 -1.14 5.87 7.73
N PHE A 258 -2.09 6.00 8.66
CA PHE A 258 -2.52 4.90 9.53
C PHE A 258 -3.99 5.12 9.92
N THR A 259 -4.89 4.87 8.97
CA THR A 259 -6.34 4.95 9.17
C THR A 259 -6.95 3.55 9.06
N PRO A 260 -7.50 3.01 10.16
CA PRO A 260 -8.51 1.96 10.10
C PRO A 260 -9.82 2.52 9.56
N HIS A 261 -10.36 1.92 8.50
CA HIS A 261 -11.74 2.11 8.07
C HIS A 261 -12.57 1.01 8.74
N ILE A 262 -13.69 1.40 9.34
CA ILE A 262 -14.65 0.50 10.01
C ILE A 262 -15.94 0.54 9.19
N ASP A 263 -16.20 -0.56 8.52
CA ASP A 263 -17.35 -0.78 7.66
C ASP A 263 -18.57 -1.27 8.50
N ASP A 264 -19.72 -1.45 7.85
CA ASP A 264 -20.99 -1.91 8.43
C ASP A 264 -21.58 -1.06 9.57
N VAL A 265 -21.14 0.20 9.74
CA VAL A 265 -21.53 0.99 10.92
C VAL A 265 -23.04 1.25 10.94
N PHE A 266 -23.64 0.90 12.09
CA PHE A 266 -25.09 0.85 12.39
C PHE A 266 -25.84 -0.42 11.93
N LEU A 267 -25.23 -1.34 11.18
CA LEU A 267 -25.80 -2.68 10.95
C LEU A 267 -25.58 -3.59 12.16
N SER A 268 -26.33 -4.69 12.21
CA SER A 268 -25.93 -5.88 12.96
C SER A 268 -25.03 -6.76 12.09
N THR A 269 -24.34 -7.73 12.67
CA THR A 269 -23.47 -8.67 11.97
C THR A 269 -23.53 -10.02 12.67
N GLU A 270 -23.92 -11.05 11.94
CA GLU A 270 -23.80 -12.44 12.37
C GLU A 270 -22.34 -12.77 12.72
N LEU A 271 -22.09 -13.26 13.94
CA LEU A 271 -20.76 -13.59 14.42
C LEU A 271 -20.48 -15.09 14.43
N VAL A 272 -19.21 -15.46 14.20
CA VAL A 272 -18.83 -16.87 14.07
C VAL A 272 -19.04 -17.71 15.34
N ASP A 273 -19.59 -18.90 15.13
CA ASP A 273 -19.95 -19.87 16.16
C ASP A 273 -18.81 -20.86 16.45
N VAL A 274 -17.89 -20.42 17.30
CA VAL A 274 -16.76 -21.23 17.77
C VAL A 274 -17.21 -22.40 18.65
N ASP A 275 -18.36 -22.31 19.32
CA ASP A 275 -18.76 -23.32 20.31
C ASP A 275 -19.44 -24.54 19.66
N HIS A 276 -20.05 -24.38 18.48
CA HIS A 276 -20.44 -25.49 17.59
C HIS A 276 -19.42 -25.79 16.49
N ASN A 277 -18.32 -25.04 16.42
CA ASN A 277 -17.25 -25.17 15.40
C ASN A 277 -17.78 -25.02 13.96
N GLN A 278 -18.56 -23.96 13.73
CA GLN A 278 -19.09 -23.59 12.42
C GLN A 278 -18.79 -22.10 12.14
N ILE A 279 -18.75 -21.72 10.85
CA ILE A 279 -18.64 -20.29 10.51
C ILE A 279 -19.93 -19.59 10.90
N TYR A 280 -21.08 -20.21 10.63
CA TYR A 280 -22.42 -19.71 10.95
C TYR A 280 -23.30 -20.90 11.38
N SER A 281 -24.25 -20.68 12.29
CA SER A 281 -25.24 -21.66 12.75
C SER A 281 -26.51 -20.95 13.23
N GLN A 282 -27.59 -21.69 13.54
CA GLN A 282 -28.79 -21.13 14.20
C GLN A 282 -28.50 -20.53 15.60
N TYR A 283 -27.30 -20.75 16.15
CA TYR A 283 -26.83 -20.22 17.44
C TYR A 283 -25.82 -19.07 17.30
N SER A 284 -25.57 -18.57 16.08
CA SER A 284 -24.73 -17.40 15.83
C SER A 284 -25.20 -16.19 16.63
N GLU A 285 -24.26 -15.39 17.16
CA GLU A 285 -24.60 -14.13 17.84
C GLU A 285 -24.76 -13.01 16.81
N GLU A 286 -25.97 -12.47 16.64
CA GLU A 286 -26.19 -11.20 15.94
C GLU A 286 -25.69 -10.02 16.77
N PHE A 287 -24.53 -9.47 16.41
CA PHE A 287 -23.91 -8.38 17.17
C PHE A 287 -24.04 -7.02 16.49
N ARG A 288 -24.50 -6.02 17.25
CA ARG A 288 -24.51 -4.61 16.88
C ARG A 288 -23.82 -3.77 17.94
N THR A 289 -22.90 -2.92 17.52
CA THR A 289 -22.22 -1.94 18.38
C THR A 289 -23.21 -1.03 19.14
N SER A 290 -22.84 -0.66 20.36
CA SER A 290 -23.61 0.22 21.25
C SER A 290 -22.92 1.57 21.47
N PRO A 291 -23.62 2.59 22.03
CA PRO A 291 -22.99 3.85 22.42
C PRO A 291 -21.79 3.70 23.38
N GLU A 292 -21.73 2.63 24.17
CA GLU A 292 -20.65 2.37 25.12
C GLU A 292 -19.38 1.83 24.43
N ASP A 293 -19.51 1.09 23.33
CA ASP A 293 -18.39 0.63 22.49
C ASP A 293 -17.67 1.83 21.88
N TYR A 294 -18.42 2.70 21.18
CA TYR A 294 -17.88 3.94 20.61
C TYR A 294 -17.27 4.85 21.68
N LYS A 295 -17.86 4.93 22.88
CA LYS A 295 -17.34 5.72 24.01
C LYS A 295 -16.01 5.16 24.55
N ASN A 296 -15.86 3.85 24.67
CA ASN A 296 -14.61 3.24 25.11
C ASN A 296 -13.53 3.28 24.01
N PHE A 297 -13.91 3.08 22.76
CA PHE A 297 -13.01 3.21 21.62
C PHE A 297 -12.51 4.65 21.46
N ALA A 298 -13.38 5.65 21.61
CA ALA A 298 -13.01 7.07 21.61
C ALA A 298 -12.07 7.45 22.78
N LYS A 299 -12.04 6.68 23.87
CA LYS A 299 -11.01 6.75 24.93
C LYS A 299 -9.71 6.09 24.46
N PHE A 300 -9.76 4.87 23.91
CA PHE A 300 -8.59 4.15 23.38
C PHE A 300 -7.78 5.01 22.38
N GLN A 301 -8.43 5.66 21.41
CA GLN A 301 -7.74 6.51 20.43
C GLN A 301 -6.90 7.63 21.09
N LYS A 302 -7.35 8.14 22.25
CA LYS A 302 -6.64 9.16 23.04
C LYS A 302 -5.56 8.56 23.96
N ASP A 303 -5.67 7.27 24.28
CA ASP A 303 -4.71 6.52 25.08
C ASP A 303 -3.55 5.95 24.24
N VAL A 304 -3.78 5.52 22.98
CA VAL A 304 -2.72 4.98 22.10
C VAL A 304 -1.72 6.03 21.64
N LEU A 305 -2.15 7.29 21.51
CA LEU A 305 -1.27 8.44 21.24
C LEU A 305 -0.17 8.64 22.30
N LYS A 306 -0.26 8.01 23.47
CA LYS A 306 0.77 8.03 24.53
C LYS A 306 1.97 7.13 24.23
N ILE A 307 1.81 6.17 23.31
CA ILE A 307 2.89 5.26 22.86
C ILE A 307 3.31 5.50 21.40
N MET A 308 2.54 6.25 20.61
CA MET A 308 2.93 6.65 19.26
C MET A 308 4.03 7.74 19.26
N PRO A 309 4.82 7.89 18.17
CA PRO A 309 5.83 8.93 18.06
C PRO A 309 5.28 10.37 18.10
N GLU A 310 6.15 11.32 18.43
CA GLU A 310 5.83 12.74 18.49
C GLU A 310 5.26 13.27 17.17
N GLY A 311 4.17 14.04 17.23
CA GLY A 311 3.46 14.55 16.05
C GLY A 311 2.41 13.60 15.47
N SER A 312 2.27 12.38 15.98
CA SER A 312 1.23 11.44 15.54
C SER A 312 -0.19 11.93 15.87
N PHE A 313 -1.15 11.50 15.05
CA PHE A 313 -2.58 11.74 15.21
C PHE A 313 -3.33 10.48 14.78
N PHE A 314 -4.23 9.96 15.62
CA PHE A 314 -4.93 8.72 15.37
C PHE A 314 -6.44 8.89 15.51
N ARG A 315 -7.17 8.46 14.47
CA ARG A 315 -8.63 8.51 14.36
C ARG A 315 -9.10 7.52 13.29
N VAL A 316 -9.98 6.60 13.65
CA VAL A 316 -10.62 5.67 12.71
C VAL A 316 -11.75 6.36 11.94
N GLU A 317 -12.09 5.80 10.78
CA GLU A 317 -13.24 6.23 9.98
C GLU A 317 -14.40 5.26 10.12
N LEU A 318 -15.61 5.80 10.32
CA LEU A 318 -16.86 5.06 10.40
C LEU A 318 -17.59 5.17 9.06
N ALA A 319 -17.61 4.08 8.31
CA ALA A 319 -18.34 3.95 7.07
C ALA A 319 -19.70 3.32 7.37
N PHE A 320 -20.77 4.11 7.24
CA PHE A 320 -22.06 3.77 7.85
C PHE A 320 -23.18 3.45 6.86
N ASN A 321 -24.16 2.68 7.33
CA ASN A 321 -25.33 2.22 6.59
C ASN A 321 -26.64 2.71 7.23
N GLY A 322 -27.31 3.65 6.56
CA GLY A 322 -28.51 4.31 7.08
C GLY A 322 -29.73 3.39 7.31
N ASN A 323 -29.80 2.22 6.67
CA ASN A 323 -30.84 1.22 6.90
C ASN A 323 -30.77 0.64 8.32
N GLY A 324 -29.56 0.56 8.89
CA GLY A 324 -29.30 0.01 10.22
C GLY A 324 -29.97 0.78 11.37
N PHE A 325 -30.38 2.03 11.16
CA PHE A 325 -31.18 2.80 12.13
C PHE A 325 -32.68 2.47 12.13
N LEU A 326 -33.14 1.59 11.25
CA LEU A 326 -34.54 1.17 11.18
C LEU A 326 -34.82 -0.11 12.02
N GLY A 327 -33.78 -0.87 12.38
CA GLY A 327 -33.92 -2.11 13.16
C GLY A 327 -34.85 -3.12 12.48
N LYS A 328 -35.76 -3.74 13.23
CA LYS A 328 -36.80 -4.63 12.68
C LYS A 328 -37.72 -3.96 11.63
N ASN A 329 -37.75 -2.62 11.55
CA ASN A 329 -38.49 -1.87 10.51
C ASN A 329 -37.61 -1.54 9.27
N GLY A 330 -36.54 -2.30 9.05
CA GLY A 330 -35.61 -2.16 7.94
C GLY A 330 -36.28 -2.24 6.57
N LEU A 331 -35.58 -1.69 5.57
CA LEU A 331 -35.86 -2.08 4.19
C LEU A 331 -35.16 -3.41 3.93
N ASN A 332 -35.93 -4.46 3.70
CA ASN A 332 -35.45 -5.76 3.26
C ASN A 332 -35.04 -5.66 1.79
N VAL A 333 -33.89 -5.03 1.55
CA VAL A 333 -33.16 -5.04 0.29
C VAL A 333 -32.11 -6.14 0.42
N ASP A 334 -32.09 -7.04 -0.55
CA ASP A 334 -31.13 -8.13 -0.61
C ASP A 334 -29.71 -7.60 -0.84
N GLY A 335 -28.79 -7.92 0.07
CA GLY A 335 -27.40 -7.48 0.05
C GLY A 335 -26.49 -8.25 -0.92
N GLU A 336 -26.89 -9.42 -1.39
CA GLU A 336 -25.95 -10.47 -1.80
C GLU A 336 -25.36 -10.36 -3.22
N ARG A 337 -24.21 -11.02 -3.41
CA ARG A 337 -23.50 -11.09 -4.69
C ARG A 337 -24.00 -12.27 -5.53
N TYR A 338 -24.65 -11.99 -6.66
CA TYR A 338 -25.12 -13.00 -7.63
C TYR A 338 -24.38 -12.99 -8.97
N VAL A 339 -23.19 -12.36 -9.01
CA VAL A 339 -22.32 -12.26 -10.19
C VAL A 339 -20.86 -12.49 -9.78
N ASP A 340 -20.00 -12.87 -10.72
CA ASP A 340 -18.57 -13.05 -10.47
C ASP A 340 -17.93 -11.79 -9.86
N LEU A 341 -16.90 -11.97 -9.02
CA LEU A 341 -16.26 -10.92 -8.22
C LEU A 341 -15.84 -9.67 -9.01
N GLU A 342 -15.44 -9.87 -10.27
CA GLU A 342 -14.91 -8.85 -11.18
C GLU A 342 -15.85 -8.62 -12.39
N TYR A 343 -17.17 -8.84 -12.20
CA TYR A 343 -18.17 -8.76 -13.27
C TYR A 343 -18.35 -7.34 -13.83
N VAL A 344 -18.04 -7.17 -15.12
CA VAL A 344 -18.21 -5.91 -15.85
C VAL A 344 -19.64 -5.79 -16.37
N LYS A 345 -20.49 -5.02 -15.66
CA LYS A 345 -21.91 -4.87 -16.01
C LYS A 345 -22.12 -4.09 -17.31
N GLU A 346 -23.05 -4.57 -18.15
CA GLU A 346 -23.53 -3.83 -19.32
C GLU A 346 -24.35 -2.59 -18.87
N PRO A 347 -24.02 -1.37 -19.34
CA PRO A 347 -24.67 -0.15 -18.87
C PRO A 347 -26.17 -0.09 -19.14
N GLY A 348 -26.96 0.39 -18.17
CA GLY A 348 -28.42 0.45 -18.24
C GLY A 348 -29.14 -0.89 -17.99
N THR A 349 -28.40 -1.95 -17.64
CA THR A 349 -28.95 -3.24 -17.17
C THR A 349 -28.86 -3.35 -15.64
N GLY A 350 -28.98 -4.55 -15.09
CA GLY A 350 -28.84 -4.84 -13.66
C GLY A 350 -30.15 -5.02 -12.90
N ASP A 351 -30.01 -5.50 -11.67
CA ASP A 351 -31.11 -5.92 -10.81
C ASP A 351 -31.88 -4.74 -10.20
N LYS A 352 -33.11 -5.03 -9.79
CA LYS A 352 -33.98 -4.11 -9.03
C LYS A 352 -34.47 -4.81 -7.78
N ARG A 353 -33.76 -4.56 -6.67
CA ARG A 353 -34.01 -5.14 -5.35
C ARG A 353 -34.81 -4.17 -4.48
N TRP A 354 -34.74 -2.87 -4.77
CA TRP A 354 -35.48 -1.84 -4.03
C TRP A 354 -36.99 -1.89 -4.31
N PRO A 355 -37.84 -1.72 -3.28
CA PRO A 355 -39.30 -1.73 -3.44
C PRO A 355 -39.88 -0.67 -4.40
N LYS A 356 -39.10 0.39 -4.72
CA LYS A 356 -39.41 1.40 -5.75
C LYS A 356 -38.18 2.23 -6.11
N GLU A 357 -38.11 2.67 -7.36
CA GLU A 357 -37.17 3.70 -7.82
C GLU A 357 -37.36 5.02 -7.06
N ASN A 358 -36.27 5.73 -6.76
CA ASN A 358 -36.29 7.01 -6.03
C ASN A 358 -37.07 6.92 -4.69
N TYR A 359 -36.79 5.87 -3.90
CA TYR A 359 -37.37 5.64 -2.59
C TYR A 359 -37.19 6.87 -1.67
N GLN A 360 -38.22 7.20 -0.90
CA GLN A 360 -38.24 8.32 0.05
C GLN A 360 -38.58 7.75 1.43
N LEU A 361 -37.79 8.11 2.46
CA LEU A 361 -38.06 7.71 3.85
C LEU A 361 -39.48 8.12 4.26
N THR A 362 -40.24 7.17 4.83
CA THR A 362 -41.57 7.46 5.38
C THR A 362 -41.44 8.22 6.71
N LYS A 363 -42.56 8.71 7.23
CA LYS A 363 -42.59 9.27 8.60
C LYS A 363 -42.17 8.23 9.64
N ASP A 364 -42.50 6.98 9.39
CA ASP A 364 -42.35 5.88 10.33
C ASP A 364 -40.91 5.33 10.28
N ASN A 365 -40.25 5.41 9.12
CA ASN A 365 -38.79 5.27 9.02
C ASN A 365 -38.09 6.38 9.82
N LEU A 366 -38.47 7.66 9.62
CA LEU A 366 -37.87 8.79 10.36
C LEU A 366 -38.09 8.66 11.88
N ALA A 367 -39.28 8.26 12.31
CA ALA A 367 -39.61 8.00 13.71
C ALA A 367 -38.93 6.74 14.28
N SER A 368 -38.46 5.81 13.45
CA SER A 368 -37.60 4.69 13.87
C SER A 368 -36.16 5.16 14.05
N ILE A 369 -35.63 5.94 13.11
CA ILE A 369 -34.30 6.58 13.21
C ILE A 369 -34.21 7.45 14.48
N GLU A 370 -35.22 8.27 14.76
CA GLU A 370 -35.26 9.12 15.96
C GLU A 370 -35.37 8.33 17.29
N LYS A 371 -35.69 7.03 17.27
CA LYS A 371 -35.71 6.15 18.44
C LYS A 371 -34.41 5.39 18.70
N ASP A 372 -33.55 5.23 17.69
CA ASP A 372 -32.34 4.41 17.81
C ASP A 372 -31.30 5.05 18.75
N ASP A 373 -30.66 4.24 19.61
CA ASP A 373 -29.70 4.71 20.62
C ASP A 373 -28.38 5.22 20.03
N LEU A 374 -27.90 4.65 18.91
CA LEU A 374 -26.72 5.13 18.19
C LEU A 374 -27.02 6.45 17.47
N PHE A 375 -28.20 6.57 16.85
CA PHE A 375 -28.67 7.83 16.29
C PHE A 375 -28.76 8.90 17.37
N ASN A 376 -29.39 8.62 18.52
CA ASN A 376 -29.47 9.57 19.63
C ASN A 376 -28.10 9.91 20.26
N TYR A 377 -27.14 8.99 20.22
CA TYR A 377 -25.77 9.23 20.70
C TYR A 377 -24.95 10.15 19.75
N PHE A 378 -25.14 10.03 18.44
CA PHE A 378 -24.36 10.76 17.43
C PHE A 378 -25.06 11.97 16.81
N ALA A 379 -26.39 11.99 16.66
CA ALA A 379 -27.09 12.97 15.84
C ALA A 379 -26.89 14.40 16.36
N ASN A 380 -26.29 15.24 15.52
CA ASN A 380 -25.93 16.63 15.81
C ASN A 380 -25.01 16.80 17.04
N ASN A 381 -24.41 15.71 17.54
CA ASN A 381 -23.52 15.69 18.70
C ASN A 381 -22.06 15.85 18.24
N GLU A 382 -21.67 17.09 17.93
CA GLU A 382 -20.31 17.45 17.50
C GLU A 382 -19.21 16.98 18.49
N THR A 383 -19.55 16.61 19.74
CA THR A 383 -18.56 16.10 20.71
C THR A 383 -18.24 14.62 20.50
N THR A 384 -19.23 13.77 20.23
CA THR A 384 -19.00 12.34 19.95
C THR A 384 -18.60 12.13 18.48
N GLN A 385 -19.22 12.86 17.55
CA GLN A 385 -18.92 12.74 16.12
C GLN A 385 -17.46 13.04 15.79
N LYS A 386 -16.88 14.13 16.33
CA LYS A 386 -15.50 14.54 16.01
C LYS A 386 -14.42 13.65 16.62
N ASP A 387 -14.77 12.64 17.43
CA ASP A 387 -13.81 11.61 17.83
C ASP A 387 -13.55 10.60 16.69
N PHE A 388 -14.32 10.65 15.61
CA PHE A 388 -14.26 9.76 14.45
C PHE A 388 -14.19 10.54 13.13
N PHE A 389 -13.72 9.89 12.06
CA PHE A 389 -14.01 10.30 10.68
C PHE A 389 -15.25 9.56 10.19
N TRP A 390 -15.87 10.03 9.11
CA TRP A 390 -17.18 9.53 8.67
C TRP A 390 -17.29 9.52 7.13
N SER A 391 -17.71 8.39 6.59
CA SER A 391 -18.04 8.23 5.16
C SER A 391 -19.32 7.41 4.98
N SER A 392 -19.83 7.38 3.74
CA SER A 392 -20.92 6.48 3.35
C SER A 392 -20.39 5.05 3.18
N HIS A 393 -21.15 4.05 3.62
CA HIS A 393 -21.01 2.65 3.19
C HIS A 393 -22.22 2.16 2.36
N THR A 394 -22.89 3.12 1.69
CA THR A 394 -24.24 3.00 1.09
C THR A 394 -25.36 2.87 2.13
N PHE A 395 -26.63 2.85 1.74
CA PHE A 395 -27.76 2.87 2.67
C PHE A 395 -28.08 1.49 3.25
N SER A 396 -28.31 0.48 2.41
CA SER A 396 -28.75 -0.86 2.85
C SER A 396 -27.70 -1.96 2.75
N HIS A 397 -26.50 -1.66 2.24
CA HIS A 397 -25.44 -2.64 1.94
C HIS A 397 -25.80 -3.57 0.74
N GLU A 398 -26.59 -3.08 -0.21
CA GLU A 398 -26.81 -3.74 -1.51
C GLU A 398 -25.49 -3.86 -2.31
N ASN A 399 -25.09 -5.08 -2.70
CA ASN A 399 -23.97 -5.28 -3.62
C ASN A 399 -24.21 -4.56 -4.96
N LEU A 400 -23.29 -3.64 -5.30
CA LEU A 400 -23.42 -2.74 -6.43
C LEU A 400 -22.88 -3.29 -7.76
N ASP A 401 -22.35 -4.52 -7.85
CA ASP A 401 -21.74 -5.02 -9.08
C ASP A 401 -22.78 -5.28 -10.18
N ASN A 402 -23.95 -5.86 -9.83
CA ASN A 402 -25.08 -5.99 -10.75
C ASN A 402 -26.23 -4.99 -10.48
N ALA A 403 -26.15 -4.11 -9.47
CA ALA A 403 -27.23 -3.17 -9.16
C ALA A 403 -27.57 -2.25 -10.35
N SER A 404 -28.86 -2.01 -10.58
CA SER A 404 -29.32 -1.05 -11.59
C SER A 404 -29.17 0.40 -11.14
N ILE A 405 -29.24 1.34 -12.09
CA ILE A 405 -29.04 2.77 -11.84
C ILE A 405 -30.07 3.40 -10.87
N SER A 406 -31.26 2.80 -10.70
CA SER A 406 -32.28 3.27 -9.75
C SER A 406 -31.99 2.88 -8.31
N ASP A 407 -31.25 1.79 -8.14
CA ASP A 407 -31.04 1.11 -6.86
C ASP A 407 -29.75 1.65 -6.25
N ALA A 408 -28.69 1.78 -7.07
CA ALA A 408 -27.54 2.63 -6.77
C ALA A 408 -27.93 4.10 -6.42
N ASP A 409 -28.95 4.69 -7.08
CA ASP A 409 -29.46 6.01 -6.69
C ASP A 409 -30.02 6.02 -5.27
N ASN A 410 -30.88 5.04 -4.94
CA ASN A 410 -31.47 4.91 -3.63
C ASN A 410 -30.37 4.77 -2.56
N GLU A 411 -29.46 3.82 -2.76
CA GLU A 411 -28.31 3.53 -1.91
C GLU A 411 -27.49 4.78 -1.57
N ILE A 412 -27.05 5.54 -2.58
CA ILE A 412 -26.19 6.70 -2.36
C ILE A 412 -26.97 7.91 -1.84
N ARG A 413 -28.15 8.19 -2.41
CA ARG A 413 -28.95 9.36 -2.05
C ARG A 413 -29.48 9.28 -0.63
N LEU A 414 -30.03 8.12 -0.23
CA LEU A 414 -30.64 7.96 1.10
C LEU A 414 -29.59 7.95 2.20
N ASN A 415 -28.40 7.39 1.97
CA ASN A 415 -27.33 7.48 2.96
C ASN A 415 -26.82 8.94 3.13
N ILE A 416 -26.79 9.70 2.03
CA ILE A 416 -26.53 11.16 2.06
C ILE A 416 -27.72 11.94 2.67
N GLU A 417 -28.93 11.39 2.75
CA GLU A 417 -30.03 11.96 3.55
C GLU A 417 -29.84 11.67 5.05
N VAL A 418 -29.47 10.44 5.44
CA VAL A 418 -29.12 10.09 6.83
C VAL A 418 -27.90 10.88 7.34
N ALA A 419 -26.88 11.10 6.51
CA ALA A 419 -25.73 11.97 6.85
C ALA A 419 -26.15 13.40 7.23
N LYS A 420 -27.27 13.91 6.69
CA LYS A 420 -27.83 15.22 7.04
C LYS A 420 -28.67 15.17 8.31
N LEU A 421 -29.38 14.08 8.58
CA LEU A 421 -30.10 13.86 9.85
C LEU A 421 -29.10 13.80 11.02
N LEU A 422 -27.99 13.09 10.83
CA LEU A 422 -26.85 13.08 11.76
C LEU A 422 -26.14 14.45 11.83
N GLY A 423 -26.23 15.30 10.82
CA GLY A 423 -25.58 16.62 10.80
C GLY A 423 -24.08 16.59 10.43
N LEU A 424 -23.65 15.57 9.68
CA LEU A 424 -22.25 15.34 9.29
C LEU A 424 -21.81 16.15 8.06
N THR A 425 -22.72 16.42 7.10
CA THR A 425 -22.34 16.79 5.72
C THR A 425 -21.60 18.12 5.53
N ASP A 426 -21.53 18.98 6.55
CA ASP A 426 -20.82 20.27 6.57
C ASP A 426 -19.54 20.26 7.45
N LYS A 427 -19.14 19.09 7.97
CA LYS A 427 -18.06 18.94 8.95
C LYS A 427 -16.72 18.60 8.28
N ASP A 428 -15.62 18.99 8.93
CA ASP A 428 -14.25 18.68 8.49
C ASP A 428 -13.89 17.20 8.64
N TYR A 429 -14.63 16.48 9.50
CA TYR A 429 -14.51 15.04 9.73
C TYR A 429 -15.44 14.17 8.85
N TRP A 430 -16.16 14.75 7.88
CA TRP A 430 -16.98 14.02 6.90
C TRP A 430 -16.28 13.91 5.55
N SER A 431 -16.30 12.73 4.93
CA SER A 431 -15.78 12.45 3.59
C SER A 431 -16.94 12.23 2.61
N GLY A 432 -17.31 13.29 1.89
CA GLY A 432 -18.36 13.26 0.88
C GLY A 432 -17.88 13.07 -0.56
N ALA A 433 -16.56 13.11 -0.79
CA ALA A 433 -15.95 13.01 -2.13
C ALA A 433 -15.30 11.64 -2.42
N ALA A 434 -15.43 10.69 -1.49
CA ALA A 434 -15.01 9.30 -1.64
C ALA A 434 -15.99 8.37 -0.92
N ILE A 435 -15.98 7.08 -1.26
CA ILE A 435 -16.87 6.07 -0.68
C ILE A 435 -16.15 4.74 -0.43
N ILE A 436 -16.63 3.98 0.54
CA ILE A 436 -16.31 2.55 0.68
C ILE A 436 -17.58 1.81 0.24
N THR A 437 -17.50 0.95 -0.76
CA THR A 437 -18.69 0.23 -1.25
C THR A 437 -18.88 -1.11 -0.54
N PRO A 438 -20.13 -1.56 -0.31
CA PRO A 438 -20.43 -2.85 0.32
C PRO A 438 -19.76 -3.97 -0.47
N GLN A 439 -19.11 -4.92 0.20
CA GLN A 439 -18.32 -6.00 -0.43
C GLN A 439 -17.32 -5.52 -1.53
N ILE A 440 -16.84 -4.27 -1.47
CA ILE A 440 -15.94 -3.67 -2.47
C ILE A 440 -16.53 -3.70 -3.90
N SER A 441 -17.86 -3.54 -3.99
CA SER A 441 -18.64 -3.67 -5.23
C SER A 441 -18.82 -2.36 -6.02
N GLY A 442 -19.38 -2.45 -7.21
CA GLY A 442 -19.76 -1.32 -8.07
C GLY A 442 -18.62 -0.71 -8.88
N LEU A 443 -17.37 -1.14 -8.65
CA LEU A 443 -16.17 -0.61 -9.31
C LEU A 443 -16.08 -0.99 -10.81
N HIS A 444 -16.80 -2.05 -11.20
CA HIS A 444 -16.97 -2.50 -12.58
C HIS A 444 -18.35 -2.13 -13.18
N ASN A 445 -19.19 -1.44 -12.41
CA ASN A 445 -20.54 -1.03 -12.80
C ASN A 445 -20.57 0.47 -13.15
N LYS A 446 -20.57 0.78 -14.45
CA LYS A 446 -20.67 2.15 -14.97
C LYS A 446 -21.85 2.94 -14.37
N ASP A 447 -23.00 2.32 -14.16
CA ASP A 447 -24.19 3.01 -13.66
C ASP A 447 -24.02 3.43 -12.19
N ALA A 448 -23.36 2.60 -11.38
CA ALA A 448 -22.99 2.95 -10.01
C ALA A 448 -21.98 4.13 -10.00
N ILE A 449 -20.96 4.08 -10.87
CA ILE A 449 -19.97 5.16 -11.01
C ILE A 449 -20.61 6.48 -11.48
N ASP A 450 -21.56 6.43 -12.43
CA ASP A 450 -22.34 7.61 -12.85
C ASP A 450 -23.14 8.21 -11.68
N ILE A 451 -23.69 7.37 -10.79
CA ILE A 451 -24.38 7.81 -9.57
C ILE A 451 -23.40 8.37 -8.52
N PHE A 452 -22.23 7.77 -8.31
CA PHE A 452 -21.18 8.32 -7.44
C PHE A 452 -20.84 9.75 -7.89
N MET A 453 -20.53 9.91 -9.18
CA MET A 453 -20.18 11.20 -9.78
C MET A 453 -21.34 12.22 -9.76
N LYS A 454 -22.59 11.77 -9.90
CA LYS A 454 -23.81 12.59 -9.73
C LYS A 454 -23.92 13.20 -8.33
N TYR A 455 -23.51 12.47 -7.29
CA TYR A 455 -23.57 12.91 -5.90
C TYR A 455 -22.29 13.59 -5.38
N GLY A 456 -21.26 13.72 -6.22
CA GLY A 456 -19.99 14.37 -5.87
C GLY A 456 -18.93 13.44 -5.28
N ILE A 457 -19.19 12.13 -5.28
CA ILE A 457 -18.19 11.11 -4.96
C ILE A 457 -17.29 10.95 -6.19
N HIS A 458 -15.99 11.07 -5.99
CA HIS A 458 -14.99 11.16 -7.06
C HIS A 458 -13.90 10.08 -6.96
N SER A 459 -14.04 9.15 -6.03
CA SER A 459 -13.17 7.98 -5.82
C SER A 459 -13.88 6.93 -4.96
N ALA A 460 -13.39 5.70 -4.96
CA ALA A 460 -13.80 4.67 -4.01
C ALA A 460 -12.60 3.84 -3.54
N THR A 461 -12.70 3.11 -2.42
CA THR A 461 -11.70 2.09 -2.07
C THR A 461 -11.89 0.81 -2.88
N GLY A 462 -10.78 0.25 -3.35
CA GLY A 462 -10.66 -1.14 -3.78
C GLY A 462 -10.07 -2.01 -2.67
N ASP A 463 -9.50 -3.16 -3.03
CA ASP A 463 -8.88 -4.13 -2.12
C ASP A 463 -7.60 -4.70 -2.77
N LEU A 464 -6.50 -4.74 -2.01
CA LEU A 464 -5.23 -5.32 -2.43
C LEU A 464 -5.27 -6.84 -2.70
N SER A 465 -6.28 -7.58 -2.23
CA SER A 465 -6.47 -8.98 -2.63
C SER A 465 -6.89 -9.10 -4.10
N ARG A 466 -7.53 -8.06 -4.66
CA ARG A 466 -8.12 -8.03 -6.01
C ARG A 466 -7.24 -7.24 -6.98
N GLN A 467 -6.33 -7.96 -7.65
CA GLN A 467 -5.44 -7.38 -8.67
C GLN A 467 -6.16 -6.55 -9.77
N PRO A 468 -7.37 -6.91 -10.27
CA PRO A 468 -8.06 -6.15 -11.33
C PRO A 468 -8.47 -4.72 -10.96
N ILE A 469 -8.47 -4.37 -9.67
CA ILE A 469 -8.76 -3.02 -9.15
C ILE A 469 -7.54 -2.36 -8.49
N CYS A 470 -6.35 -2.89 -8.75
CA CYS A 470 -5.07 -2.41 -8.20
C CYS A 470 -4.11 -1.89 -9.28
N ASN A 471 -3.27 -0.93 -8.92
CA ASN A 471 -2.19 -0.46 -9.80
C ASN A 471 -0.96 -1.36 -9.67
N MET A 472 -0.88 -2.38 -10.54
CA MET A 472 0.20 -3.37 -10.51
C MET A 472 1.53 -2.87 -11.10
N GLU A 473 1.54 -1.74 -11.82
CA GLU A 473 2.78 -1.12 -12.32
C GLU A 473 3.45 -0.23 -11.27
N ASN A 474 2.66 0.49 -10.46
CA ASN A 474 3.16 1.35 -9.39
C ASN A 474 2.13 1.41 -8.24
N PRO A 475 2.36 0.71 -7.11
CA PRO A 475 1.36 0.59 -6.04
C PRO A 475 1.20 1.86 -5.18
N TYR A 476 1.95 2.93 -5.46
CA TYR A 476 1.77 4.25 -4.83
C TYR A 476 0.84 5.16 -5.66
N LEU A 477 0.27 4.63 -6.75
CA LEU A 477 -0.72 5.28 -7.60
C LEU A 477 -2.08 4.58 -7.46
N PRO A 478 -3.20 5.29 -7.67
CA PRO A 478 -4.51 4.65 -7.71
C PRO A 478 -4.63 3.78 -8.97
N PHE A 479 -5.53 2.81 -8.94
CA PHE A 479 -6.05 2.22 -10.17
C PHE A 479 -7.02 3.23 -10.81
N TYR A 480 -6.97 3.40 -12.12
CA TYR A 480 -7.96 4.19 -12.85
C TYR A 480 -8.79 3.24 -13.70
N THR A 481 -10.11 3.29 -13.53
CA THR A 481 -11.03 2.48 -14.33
C THR A 481 -10.83 2.73 -15.84
N THR A 482 -11.08 1.71 -16.64
CA THR A 482 -11.00 1.78 -18.10
C THR A 482 -12.34 1.40 -18.73
N MET A 483 -12.50 1.70 -20.02
CA MET A 483 -13.66 1.21 -20.79
C MET A 483 -13.78 -0.32 -20.77
N GLU A 484 -12.64 -1.03 -20.73
CA GLU A 484 -12.60 -2.50 -20.70
C GLU A 484 -12.92 -3.06 -19.31
N SER A 485 -12.39 -2.47 -18.24
CA SER A 485 -12.62 -2.95 -16.87
C SER A 485 -13.99 -2.57 -16.30
N SER A 486 -14.57 -1.44 -16.69
CA SER A 486 -15.68 -0.84 -15.92
C SER A 486 -16.74 -0.14 -16.77
N ASN A 487 -16.65 -0.19 -18.11
CA ASN A 487 -17.42 0.65 -19.03
C ASN A 487 -17.32 2.18 -18.74
N TYR A 488 -16.34 2.61 -17.93
CA TYR A 488 -16.10 3.98 -17.48
C TYR A 488 -14.58 4.24 -17.45
N GLU A 489 -14.12 5.32 -18.09
CA GLU A 489 -12.69 5.69 -18.11
C GLU A 489 -12.35 6.78 -17.07
N GLY A 490 -11.34 6.51 -16.23
CA GLY A 490 -10.71 7.52 -15.37
C GLY A 490 -11.30 7.72 -13.96
N PHE A 491 -12.15 6.83 -13.45
CA PHE A 491 -12.54 6.88 -12.04
C PHE A 491 -11.41 6.28 -11.17
N PRO A 492 -10.90 7.00 -10.15
CA PRO A 492 -9.82 6.50 -9.31
C PRO A 492 -10.33 5.56 -8.21
N VAL A 493 -9.83 4.34 -8.23
CA VAL A 493 -9.95 3.36 -7.15
C VAL A 493 -8.68 3.41 -6.30
N ILE A 494 -8.85 3.61 -4.99
CA ILE A 494 -7.78 3.77 -4.01
C ILE A 494 -7.55 2.40 -3.34
N PRO A 495 -6.32 1.88 -3.26
CA PRO A 495 -6.10 0.59 -2.58
C PRO A 495 -6.50 0.63 -1.10
N ARG A 496 -6.96 -0.51 -0.58
CA ARG A 496 -7.18 -0.77 0.86
C ARG A 496 -6.58 -2.13 1.21
N THR A 497 -5.96 -2.22 2.39
CA THR A 497 -5.34 -3.46 2.91
C THR A 497 -6.35 -4.26 3.73
N PRO A 498 -6.66 -5.51 3.37
CA PRO A 498 -7.42 -6.41 4.23
C PRO A 498 -6.57 -6.84 5.43
N THR A 499 -7.23 -7.18 6.54
CA THR A 499 -6.58 -7.62 7.77
C THR A 499 -7.05 -9.01 8.18
N GLU A 500 -6.21 -9.74 8.92
CA GLU A 500 -6.59 -11.02 9.53
C GLU A 500 -7.46 -10.79 10.79
N ILE A 501 -8.25 -9.71 10.77
CA ILE A 501 -9.23 -9.32 11.78
C ILE A 501 -10.60 -9.30 11.08
N TYR A 502 -11.26 -10.45 11.08
CA TYR A 502 -12.34 -10.77 10.14
C TYR A 502 -13.67 -10.06 10.48
N TYR A 503 -14.56 -9.87 9.50
CA TYR A 503 -15.76 -9.04 9.68
C TYR A 503 -16.73 -9.59 10.74
N HIS A 504 -17.06 -10.87 10.66
CA HIS A 504 -17.87 -11.65 11.62
C HIS A 504 -17.12 -12.04 12.92
N CYS A 505 -16.05 -11.34 13.29
CA CYS A 505 -15.29 -11.60 14.51
C CYS A 505 -15.31 -10.41 15.47
N SER A 506 -15.81 -10.64 16.68
CA SER A 506 -15.88 -9.60 17.74
C SER A 506 -14.95 -9.86 18.93
N THR A 507 -14.43 -11.09 19.08
CA THR A 507 -13.58 -11.51 20.18
C THR A 507 -12.31 -12.22 19.72
N ARG A 508 -11.28 -12.24 20.58
CA ARG A 508 -10.02 -12.98 20.36
C ARG A 508 -10.27 -14.46 20.04
N LYS A 509 -11.23 -15.08 20.74
CA LYS A 509 -11.63 -16.49 20.55
C LYS A 509 -12.12 -16.74 19.13
N GLN A 510 -13.10 -15.95 18.68
CA GLN A 510 -13.66 -15.98 17.32
C GLN A 510 -12.57 -15.81 16.27
N ASN A 511 -11.77 -14.75 16.40
CA ASN A 511 -10.76 -14.43 15.41
C ASN A 511 -9.61 -15.45 15.34
N THR A 512 -9.19 -16.02 16.47
CA THR A 512 -8.13 -17.05 16.51
C THR A 512 -8.64 -18.37 15.95
N TRP A 513 -9.88 -18.76 16.27
CA TRP A 513 -10.50 -19.97 15.73
C TRP A 513 -10.63 -19.90 14.20
N LEU A 514 -11.14 -18.79 13.67
CA LEU A 514 -11.31 -18.59 12.23
C LEU A 514 -9.95 -18.51 11.51
N TYR A 515 -8.97 -17.82 12.08
CA TYR A 515 -7.59 -17.82 11.57
C TYR A 515 -7.05 -19.25 11.45
N ASN A 516 -7.33 -20.12 12.43
CA ASN A 516 -6.90 -21.51 12.38
C ASN A 516 -7.68 -22.34 11.34
N GLN A 517 -8.96 -22.03 11.04
CA GLN A 517 -9.67 -22.68 9.91
C GLN A 517 -8.98 -22.40 8.56
N VAL A 518 -8.32 -21.24 8.42
CA VAL A 518 -7.60 -20.86 7.19
C VAL A 518 -6.14 -21.35 7.19
N TYR A 519 -5.47 -21.30 8.34
CA TYR A 519 -4.00 -21.44 8.42
C TYR A 519 -3.46 -22.63 9.23
N HIS A 520 -4.31 -23.51 9.81
CA HIS A 520 -3.83 -24.67 10.57
C HIS A 520 -2.87 -25.54 9.74
N ASP A 521 -3.26 -25.92 8.53
CA ASP A 521 -2.46 -26.77 7.64
C ASP A 521 -1.15 -26.12 7.21
N TYR A 522 -1.15 -24.79 7.03
CA TYR A 522 0.05 -24.02 6.66
C TYR A 522 1.09 -24.00 7.79
N PHE A 523 0.67 -23.89 9.05
CA PHE A 523 1.55 -23.91 10.21
C PHE A 523 1.75 -25.32 10.82
N GLY A 524 1.03 -26.33 10.33
CA GLY A 524 0.98 -27.68 10.90
C GLY A 524 0.38 -27.76 12.30
N ARG A 525 -0.31 -26.70 12.75
CA ARG A 525 -0.97 -26.57 14.06
C ARG A 525 -1.81 -25.30 14.15
N ASP A 526 -2.66 -25.26 15.17
CA ASP A 526 -3.27 -24.03 15.67
C ASP A 526 -2.24 -22.97 16.06
N SER A 527 -2.54 -21.73 15.70
CA SER A 527 -1.88 -20.52 16.20
C SER A 527 -2.62 -19.96 17.40
N THR A 528 -1.89 -19.29 18.28
CA THR A 528 -2.42 -18.52 19.41
C THR A 528 -2.67 -17.06 19.03
N TRP A 529 -3.47 -16.35 19.83
CA TRP A 529 -3.76 -14.92 19.59
C TRP A 529 -2.50 -14.05 19.52
N ASP A 530 -1.51 -14.31 20.40
CA ASP A 530 -0.22 -13.61 20.38
C ASP A 530 0.49 -13.78 19.02
N GLU A 531 0.47 -14.99 18.44
CA GLU A 531 1.11 -15.28 17.15
C GLU A 531 0.36 -14.66 15.96
N VAL A 532 -0.97 -14.58 16.03
CA VAL A 532 -1.79 -13.87 15.03
C VAL A 532 -1.49 -12.36 15.08
N ALA A 533 -1.50 -11.77 16.28
CA ALA A 533 -1.19 -10.35 16.48
C ALA A 533 0.26 -9.99 16.14
N GLU A 534 1.22 -10.88 16.40
CA GLU A 534 2.63 -10.74 16.00
C GLU A 534 2.75 -10.70 14.48
N ARG A 535 2.20 -11.68 13.76
CA ARG A 535 2.24 -11.75 12.28
C ARG A 535 1.56 -10.53 11.65
N GLU A 536 0.40 -10.12 12.15
CA GLU A 536 -0.27 -8.89 11.69
C GLU A 536 0.56 -7.63 11.94
N SER A 537 1.25 -7.55 13.07
CA SER A 537 2.14 -6.42 13.36
C SER A 537 3.35 -6.36 12.43
N HIS A 538 3.94 -7.50 12.09
CA HIS A 538 5.04 -7.59 11.12
C HIS A 538 4.58 -7.29 9.68
N ARG A 539 3.46 -7.86 9.23
CA ARG A 539 2.88 -7.61 7.90
C ARG A 539 2.55 -6.13 7.71
N THR A 540 1.92 -5.53 8.71
CA THR A 540 1.52 -4.11 8.67
C THR A 540 2.73 -3.18 8.79
N LEU A 541 3.72 -3.48 9.64
CA LEU A 541 4.97 -2.70 9.71
C LEU A 541 5.69 -2.66 8.36
N LEU A 542 5.71 -3.77 7.62
CA LEU A 542 6.36 -3.84 6.30
C LEU A 542 5.70 -2.89 5.30
N LEU A 543 4.37 -2.79 5.31
CA LEU A 543 3.61 -1.82 4.49
C LEU A 543 3.88 -0.37 4.94
N MET A 544 3.78 -0.10 6.24
CA MET A 544 3.99 1.23 6.83
C MET A 544 5.42 1.75 6.59
N THR A 545 6.43 0.88 6.64
CA THR A 545 7.83 1.25 6.36
C THR A 545 8.09 1.39 4.86
N LYS A 546 7.45 0.59 3.99
CA LYS A 546 7.38 0.87 2.54
C LYS A 546 6.67 2.20 2.20
N LEU A 547 6.16 2.96 3.19
CA LEU A 547 5.37 4.18 3.02
C LEU A 547 4.14 3.97 2.13
N ARG A 548 3.52 2.80 2.26
CA ARG A 548 2.21 2.50 1.70
C ARG A 548 1.16 3.38 2.37
N HIS A 549 0.23 3.93 1.58
CA HIS A 549 -0.65 5.05 1.97
C HIS A 549 -2.13 4.69 2.03
N GLU A 550 -2.47 3.47 1.62
CA GLU A 550 -3.78 2.84 1.76
C GLU A 550 -4.25 2.71 3.22
N ALA A 551 -5.57 2.56 3.40
CA ALA A 551 -6.18 2.29 4.69
C ALA A 551 -6.16 0.79 5.02
N HIS A 552 -6.55 0.45 6.25
CA HIS A 552 -6.76 -0.93 6.69
C HIS A 552 -8.25 -1.19 6.91
N GLN A 553 -8.76 -2.32 6.42
CA GLN A 553 -10.17 -2.71 6.51
C GLN A 553 -10.49 -3.43 7.83
N PHE A 554 -11.56 -2.99 8.46
CA PHE A 554 -12.25 -3.55 9.63
C PHE A 554 -13.75 -3.30 9.49
N HIS A 555 -14.55 -3.89 10.39
CA HIS A 555 -16.01 -3.85 10.37
C HIS A 555 -16.53 -3.61 11.79
N GLN A 556 -17.79 -3.21 11.95
CA GLN A 556 -18.33 -2.72 13.24
C GLN A 556 -18.14 -3.70 14.42
N ALA A 557 -18.20 -5.01 14.18
CA ALA A 557 -17.93 -6.03 15.20
C ALA A 557 -16.52 -5.95 15.82
N ASN A 558 -15.51 -5.50 15.07
CA ASN A 558 -14.11 -5.49 15.54
C ASN A 558 -13.83 -4.43 16.62
N ILE A 559 -14.75 -3.49 16.86
CA ILE A 559 -14.67 -2.50 17.95
C ILE A 559 -15.52 -2.84 19.17
N ARG A 560 -16.15 -4.03 19.22
CA ARG A 560 -16.86 -4.53 20.40
C ARG A 560 -16.00 -4.41 21.66
N TYR A 561 -16.57 -3.79 22.69
CA TYR A 561 -15.97 -3.67 24.00
C TYR A 561 -15.98 -5.01 24.71
N TYR A 562 -14.79 -5.44 25.11
CA TYR A 562 -14.62 -6.45 26.15
C TYR A 562 -13.64 -5.93 27.22
N LYS A 563 -13.74 -6.50 28.40
CA LYS A 563 -12.94 -6.08 29.57
C LYS A 563 -11.45 -6.30 29.32
N LYS A 564 -10.59 -5.31 29.64
CA LYS A 564 -9.12 -5.43 29.54
C LYS A 564 -8.58 -6.67 30.26
N GLU A 565 -7.72 -7.41 29.56
CA GLU A 565 -6.99 -8.57 30.08
C GLU A 565 -5.48 -8.35 29.90
N GLY A 566 -4.70 -8.46 30.98
CA GLY A 566 -3.25 -8.26 30.93
C GLY A 566 -2.84 -6.92 30.32
N GLU A 567 -1.92 -6.96 29.35
CA GLU A 567 -1.50 -5.78 28.58
C GLU A 567 -2.37 -5.51 27.34
N TYR A 568 -3.17 -6.49 26.89
CA TYR A 568 -4.02 -6.39 25.69
C TYR A 568 -5.07 -5.27 25.78
N GLY A 569 -5.68 -4.91 24.66
CA GLY A 569 -6.76 -3.95 24.52
C GLY A 569 -8.13 -4.36 25.09
N GLU A 570 -9.09 -3.49 24.85
CA GLU A 570 -10.51 -3.62 25.18
C GLU A 570 -11.39 -3.85 23.92
N SER A 571 -10.78 -4.02 22.72
CA SER A 571 -11.42 -4.51 21.48
C SER A 571 -10.38 -5.11 20.52
N LEU A 572 -10.81 -5.86 19.49
CA LEU A 572 -9.91 -6.49 18.50
C LEU A 572 -9.05 -5.45 17.75
N LEU A 573 -9.66 -4.34 17.32
CA LEU A 573 -8.95 -3.24 16.68
C LEU A 573 -7.98 -2.52 17.64
N GLU A 574 -8.27 -2.48 18.94
CA GLU A 574 -7.30 -1.98 19.93
C GLU A 574 -6.08 -2.92 20.07
N ASP A 575 -6.28 -4.24 20.11
CA ASP A 575 -5.18 -5.23 20.16
C ASP A 575 -4.25 -5.11 18.95
N TRP A 576 -4.83 -5.14 17.74
CA TRP A 576 -4.12 -5.02 16.47
C TRP A 576 -3.30 -3.71 16.42
N THR A 577 -3.94 -2.59 16.74
CA THR A 577 -3.27 -1.28 16.76
C THR A 577 -2.14 -1.22 17.80
N ARG A 578 -2.34 -1.78 19.00
CA ARG A 578 -1.32 -1.77 20.06
C ARG A 578 -0.10 -2.60 19.69
N SER A 579 -0.30 -3.77 19.08
CA SER A 579 0.77 -4.65 18.63
C SER A 579 1.61 -3.97 17.54
N ILE A 580 0.96 -3.36 16.55
CA ILE A 580 1.62 -2.58 15.49
C ILE A 580 2.42 -1.41 16.07
N VAL A 581 1.82 -0.57 16.92
CA VAL A 581 2.56 0.58 17.50
C VAL A 581 3.70 0.12 18.41
N GLY A 582 3.54 -1.00 19.12
CA GLY A 582 4.58 -1.64 19.93
C GLY A 582 5.77 -2.16 19.12
N LEU A 583 5.55 -2.67 17.91
CA LEU A 583 6.63 -3.09 17.01
C LEU A 583 7.23 -1.89 16.24
N TYR A 584 6.38 -1.04 15.66
CA TYR A 584 6.76 0.16 14.88
C TYR A 584 7.71 1.08 15.66
N THR A 585 7.42 1.28 16.94
CA THR A 585 8.23 2.16 17.81
C THR A 585 9.54 1.53 18.30
N GLN A 586 9.85 0.28 17.93
CA GLN A 586 11.20 -0.29 18.06
C GLN A 586 12.10 0.12 16.89
N TYR A 587 11.52 0.28 15.69
CA TYR A 587 12.25 0.62 14.47
C TYR A 587 12.41 2.13 14.25
N VAL A 588 11.34 2.93 14.40
CA VAL A 588 11.30 4.32 13.93
C VAL A 588 10.67 5.30 14.92
N ASP A 589 10.92 6.59 14.69
CA ASP A 589 10.39 7.73 15.45
C ASP A 589 9.51 8.65 14.56
N TRP A 590 8.92 8.11 13.47
CA TRP A 590 8.15 8.87 12.47
C TRP A 590 6.67 9.03 12.91
N PRO A 591 6.00 10.16 12.58
CA PRO A 591 4.59 10.36 12.94
C PRO A 591 3.65 9.39 12.21
N LEU A 592 2.77 8.74 12.97
CA LEU A 592 1.61 8.00 12.46
C LEU A 592 0.42 8.94 12.33
N ILE A 593 -0.18 9.05 11.15
CA ILE A 593 -1.25 10.03 10.90
C ILE A 593 -2.46 9.35 10.26
N SER A 594 -3.60 9.35 10.94
CA SER A 594 -4.87 9.02 10.29
C SER A 594 -5.37 10.21 9.47
N VAL A 595 -5.77 9.95 8.23
CA VAL A 595 -6.49 10.88 7.35
C VAL A 595 -7.79 10.21 6.88
N LYS A 596 -8.83 11.02 6.68
CA LYS A 596 -10.12 10.54 6.17
C LYS A 596 -10.05 10.14 4.69
N ILE A 597 -10.90 9.23 4.23
CA ILE A 597 -10.81 8.56 2.93
C ILE A 597 -10.73 9.50 1.73
N ASP A 598 -11.51 10.58 1.66
CA ASP A 598 -11.41 11.52 0.54
C ASP A 598 -10.10 12.35 0.55
N LYS A 599 -9.47 12.52 1.71
CA LYS A 599 -8.11 13.08 1.80
C LYS A 599 -7.04 12.05 1.45
N GLN A 600 -7.25 10.78 1.79
CA GLN A 600 -6.40 9.69 1.31
C GLN A 600 -6.44 9.58 -0.22
N ALA A 601 -7.63 9.59 -0.82
CA ALA A 601 -7.82 9.65 -2.26
C ALA A 601 -7.10 10.85 -2.90
N GLU A 602 -7.19 12.04 -2.31
CA GLU A 602 -6.44 13.22 -2.75
C GLU A 602 -4.92 12.97 -2.77
N THR A 603 -4.35 12.27 -1.79
CA THR A 603 -2.90 11.98 -1.78
C THR A 603 -2.45 11.06 -2.92
N PHE A 604 -3.21 9.99 -3.21
CA PHE A 604 -2.95 9.13 -4.38
C PHE A 604 -3.15 9.88 -5.71
N ILE A 605 -4.16 10.74 -5.82
CA ILE A 605 -4.46 11.51 -7.03
C ILE A 605 -3.41 12.62 -7.28
N GLU A 606 -3.00 13.37 -6.26
CA GLU A 606 -1.90 14.33 -6.37
C GLU A 606 -0.57 13.62 -6.67
N ARG A 607 -0.36 12.41 -6.15
CA ARG A 607 0.82 11.61 -6.47
C ARG A 607 0.86 11.15 -7.93
N ALA A 608 -0.29 10.77 -8.50
CA ALA A 608 -0.41 10.51 -9.94
C ALA A 608 -0.17 11.77 -10.80
N LYS A 609 -0.62 12.94 -10.35
CA LYS A 609 -0.32 14.23 -11.02
C LYS A 609 1.17 14.57 -10.98
N LEU A 610 1.86 14.31 -9.86
CA LEU A 610 3.30 14.55 -9.73
C LEU A 610 4.11 13.73 -10.75
N ASP A 611 3.79 12.44 -10.88
CA ASP A 611 4.43 11.56 -11.88
C ASP A 611 4.14 12.04 -13.32
N ALA A 612 2.86 12.24 -13.63
CA ALA A 612 2.40 12.64 -14.96
C ALA A 612 2.84 14.05 -15.39
N CYS A 613 3.06 14.99 -14.46
CA CYS A 613 3.38 16.38 -14.80
C CYS A 613 4.79 16.56 -15.39
N GLY A 614 5.65 15.53 -15.33
CA GLY A 614 7.02 15.60 -15.84
C GLY A 614 7.80 16.68 -15.12
N HIS A 615 7.85 16.59 -13.79
CA HIS A 615 8.63 17.50 -12.96
C HIS A 615 10.14 17.27 -13.13
N GLU A 616 10.91 18.33 -12.90
CA GLU A 616 12.35 18.24 -12.70
C GLU A 616 12.71 19.03 -11.44
N SER A 617 13.80 18.66 -10.78
CA SER A 617 14.34 19.41 -9.65
C SER A 617 15.86 19.43 -9.78
N LYS A 618 16.48 20.58 -9.52
CA LYS A 618 17.94 20.76 -9.59
C LYS A 618 18.47 21.43 -8.35
N LEU A 619 19.56 20.89 -7.81
CA LEU A 619 20.37 21.55 -6.78
C LEU A 619 21.07 22.76 -7.40
N ILE A 620 21.15 23.85 -6.64
CA ILE A 620 21.91 25.04 -7.01
C ILE A 620 23.23 25.04 -6.23
N VAL A 621 24.36 24.90 -6.92
CA VAL A 621 25.69 24.95 -6.31
C VAL A 621 26.29 26.34 -6.49
N GLU A 622 26.72 26.95 -5.38
CA GLU A 622 27.49 28.21 -5.34
C GLU A 622 28.60 28.02 -4.28
N ASP A 623 29.86 28.26 -4.65
CA ASP A 623 31.06 28.17 -3.78
C ASP A 623 31.16 26.87 -2.94
N ASP A 624 31.15 25.71 -3.62
CA ASP A 624 31.21 24.34 -3.05
C ASP A 624 30.14 24.02 -2.00
N LYS A 625 28.95 24.61 -2.17
CA LYS A 625 27.79 24.42 -1.30
C LYS A 625 26.49 24.38 -2.10
N ILE A 626 25.55 23.54 -1.69
CA ILE A 626 24.16 23.66 -2.14
C ILE A 626 23.53 24.85 -1.41
N VAL A 627 23.16 25.89 -2.15
CA VAL A 627 22.54 27.10 -1.59
C VAL A 627 21.03 27.15 -1.82
N GLY A 628 20.48 26.28 -2.65
CA GLY A 628 19.05 26.27 -2.98
C GLY A 628 18.66 25.18 -3.97
N ILE A 629 17.39 25.16 -4.32
CA ILE A 629 16.79 24.19 -5.25
C ILE A 629 15.92 24.96 -6.27
N THR A 630 16.01 24.55 -7.54
CA THR A 630 15.07 24.91 -8.60
C THR A 630 14.13 23.74 -8.88
N VAL A 631 12.84 23.99 -9.06
CA VAL A 631 11.83 22.98 -9.41
C VAL A 631 11.00 23.47 -10.61
N SER A 632 10.67 22.58 -11.54
CA SER A 632 9.91 22.89 -12.76
C SER A 632 8.95 21.77 -13.13
N ALA A 633 7.94 22.06 -13.96
CA ALA A 633 6.99 21.08 -14.48
C ALA A 633 6.77 21.26 -15.99
N SER A 634 6.94 20.20 -16.78
CA SER A 634 7.02 20.29 -18.24
C SER A 634 5.76 19.82 -18.99
N LYS A 635 5.09 18.77 -18.49
CA LYS A 635 3.95 18.10 -19.15
C LYS A 635 2.59 18.56 -18.61
N GLY A 636 2.49 18.86 -17.31
CA GLY A 636 1.24 19.19 -16.62
C GLY A 636 1.43 20.16 -15.46
N GLU A 637 0.41 20.29 -14.61
CA GLU A 637 0.47 20.98 -13.32
C GLU A 637 0.47 19.96 -12.17
N CYS A 638 1.17 20.28 -11.08
CA CYS A 638 1.39 19.39 -9.93
C CYS A 638 1.97 20.19 -8.75
N THR A 639 2.04 19.57 -7.57
CA THR A 639 2.80 20.10 -6.42
C THR A 639 4.01 19.22 -6.16
N VAL A 640 5.22 19.77 -6.28
CA VAL A 640 6.47 19.04 -6.07
C VAL A 640 6.90 19.17 -4.60
N PRO A 641 7.00 18.07 -3.83
CA PRO A 641 7.65 18.08 -2.53
C PRO A 641 9.18 18.11 -2.68
N VAL A 642 9.84 18.88 -1.82
CA VAL A 642 11.29 18.84 -1.62
C VAL A 642 11.57 18.78 -0.12
N THR A 643 12.05 17.64 0.36
CA THR A 643 12.54 17.47 1.72
C THR A 643 13.95 18.05 1.84
N VAL A 644 14.19 18.85 2.87
CA VAL A 644 15.47 19.52 3.14
C VAL A 644 16.05 19.12 4.51
N PRO A 645 17.40 19.05 4.65
CA PRO A 645 18.05 18.62 5.88
C PRO A 645 18.09 19.70 6.98
N ASN A 646 17.76 20.94 6.65
CA ASN A 646 17.84 22.12 7.50
C ASN A 646 16.63 23.05 7.24
N ASP A 647 16.69 24.30 7.70
CA ASP A 647 15.68 25.33 7.44
C ASP A 647 15.83 25.91 6.01
N VAL A 648 14.91 26.80 5.62
CA VAL A 648 14.89 27.53 4.34
C VAL A 648 14.98 29.02 4.56
N ASP A 649 15.51 29.77 3.58
CA ASP A 649 15.36 31.22 3.62
C ASP A 649 13.93 31.60 3.24
N SER A 650 13.10 31.90 4.23
CA SER A 650 11.69 32.23 4.06
C SER A 650 11.46 33.49 3.21
N SER A 651 12.47 34.33 2.97
CA SER A 651 12.39 35.48 2.05
C SER A 651 12.59 35.09 0.57
N SER A 652 13.01 33.85 0.31
CA SER A 652 13.24 33.28 -1.01
C SER A 652 12.17 32.28 -1.46
N LEU A 653 11.25 31.89 -0.58
CA LEU A 653 10.17 30.96 -0.91
C LEU A 653 9.18 31.56 -1.93
N PRO A 654 8.67 30.76 -2.88
CA PRO A 654 7.51 31.14 -3.68
C PRO A 654 6.30 31.49 -2.78
N SER A 655 5.55 32.52 -3.14
CA SER A 655 4.43 33.02 -2.32
C SER A 655 3.24 32.07 -2.16
N ASP A 656 3.24 30.97 -2.91
CA ASP A 656 2.25 29.89 -2.90
C ASP A 656 2.85 28.53 -2.51
N ALA A 657 4.12 28.48 -2.10
CA ALA A 657 4.71 27.29 -1.49
C ALA A 657 4.26 27.16 -0.02
N THR A 658 4.12 25.92 0.47
CA THR A 658 3.82 25.63 1.88
C THR A 658 4.94 24.82 2.52
N LEU A 659 5.00 24.86 3.85
CA LEU A 659 6.00 24.15 4.66
C LEU A 659 5.29 23.14 5.56
N GLU A 660 5.80 21.91 5.58
CA GLU A 660 5.36 20.85 6.48
C GLU A 660 6.53 20.32 7.29
N GLN A 661 6.36 20.27 8.61
CA GLN A 661 7.24 19.52 9.49
C GLN A 661 6.40 18.99 10.66
N ILE A 662 6.18 17.67 10.70
CA ILE A 662 5.32 17.04 11.70
C ILE A 662 6.19 16.29 12.71
N GLY A 663 6.04 16.64 13.99
CA GLY A 663 6.80 16.05 15.08
C GLY A 663 8.31 16.17 14.87
N LYS A 664 8.96 15.04 14.58
CA LYS A 664 10.41 14.95 14.35
C LYS A 664 10.82 14.85 12.88
N ASP A 665 9.90 14.86 11.93
CA ASP A 665 10.25 14.74 10.49
C ASP A 665 11.23 15.84 10.02
N PRO A 666 11.96 15.62 8.92
CA PRO A 666 12.64 16.71 8.21
C PRO A 666 11.62 17.72 7.65
N LEU A 667 12.09 18.92 7.33
CA LEU A 667 11.24 19.95 6.73
C LEU A 667 10.96 19.62 5.27
N THR A 668 9.68 19.53 4.89
CA THR A 668 9.23 19.39 3.51
C THR A 668 8.71 20.72 3.00
N VAL A 669 9.23 21.18 1.86
CA VAL A 669 8.69 22.31 1.10
C VAL A 669 7.80 21.76 0.00
N TRP A 670 6.54 22.16 -0.03
CA TRP A 670 5.61 21.82 -1.10
C TRP A 670 5.53 23.00 -2.08
N ILE A 671 5.90 22.79 -3.35
CA ILE A 671 5.90 23.85 -4.38
C ILE A 671 4.88 23.54 -5.48
N PRO A 672 3.72 24.23 -5.52
CA PRO A 672 2.79 24.15 -6.63
C PRO A 672 3.41 24.70 -7.91
N LEU A 673 3.20 24.02 -9.05
CA LEU A 673 3.74 24.38 -10.35
C LEU A 673 2.69 24.19 -11.45
N LYS A 674 2.60 25.16 -12.36
CA LYS A 674 1.85 25.06 -13.62
C LYS A 674 2.75 24.49 -14.73
N LYS A 675 2.12 24.00 -15.80
CA LYS A 675 2.83 23.55 -17.00
C LYS A 675 3.71 24.66 -17.58
N GLY A 676 5.01 24.40 -17.70
CA GLY A 676 6.02 25.34 -18.17
C GLY A 676 6.50 26.34 -17.12
N GLU A 677 6.08 26.21 -15.86
CA GLU A 677 6.55 27.04 -14.75
C GLU A 677 7.85 26.47 -14.16
N SER A 678 8.70 27.37 -13.64
CA SER A 678 9.88 27.05 -12.87
C SER A 678 9.98 28.01 -11.69
N LYS A 679 10.25 27.46 -10.50
CA LYS A 679 10.34 28.17 -9.22
C LYS A 679 11.65 27.79 -8.53
N SER A 680 12.09 28.58 -7.56
CA SER A 680 13.32 28.29 -6.80
C SER A 680 13.25 28.90 -5.41
N PHE A 681 13.99 28.30 -4.47
CA PHE A 681 14.17 28.82 -3.10
C PHE A 681 15.60 28.51 -2.63
N ARG A 682 16.06 29.20 -1.57
CA ARG A 682 17.36 28.96 -0.91
C ARG A 682 17.20 28.20 0.39
N ILE A 683 18.16 27.31 0.69
CA ILE A 683 18.25 26.57 1.96
C ILE A 683 19.16 27.29 2.96
N LYS A 684 18.95 27.03 4.26
CA LYS A 684 19.58 27.79 5.35
C LYS A 684 19.88 26.91 6.59
N PRO A 685 21.16 26.71 6.96
CA PRO A 685 22.36 27.08 6.21
C PRO A 685 22.44 26.41 4.83
N ALA A 686 23.33 26.92 3.98
CA ALA A 686 23.76 26.19 2.79
C ALA A 686 24.41 24.87 3.21
N LEU A 687 24.20 23.81 2.43
CA LEU A 687 24.76 22.49 2.69
C LEU A 687 26.16 22.40 2.08
N GLU A 688 27.17 22.01 2.86
CA GLU A 688 28.53 21.77 2.36
C GLU A 688 28.51 20.67 1.27
N TRP A 689 29.10 20.96 0.11
CA TRP A 689 29.05 20.11 -1.08
C TRP A 689 30.40 20.12 -1.80
N HIS A 690 31.35 19.39 -1.23
CA HIS A 690 32.76 19.40 -1.65
C HIS A 690 32.95 18.87 -3.08
N LEU A 691 32.97 19.79 -4.05
CA LEU A 691 33.41 19.51 -5.41
C LEU A 691 34.94 19.42 -5.44
N ASN A 692 35.48 18.42 -6.14
CA ASN A 692 36.91 18.39 -6.43
C ASN A 692 37.15 18.83 -7.89
N GLU A 693 37.84 19.95 -8.06
CA GLU A 693 38.48 20.27 -9.34
C GLU A 693 39.54 19.21 -9.65
N VAL A 694 39.17 18.19 -10.44
CA VAL A 694 40.11 17.20 -10.96
C VAL A 694 41.08 17.93 -11.89
N VAL A 695 42.26 18.27 -11.35
CA VAL A 695 43.38 18.85 -12.12
C VAL A 695 43.91 17.79 -13.08
N VAL A 696 43.30 17.70 -14.25
CA VAL A 696 43.75 16.82 -15.34
C VAL A 696 45.20 17.22 -15.69
N PRO A 697 46.19 16.32 -15.52
CA PRO A 697 47.57 16.66 -15.82
C PRO A 697 47.74 16.79 -17.33
N THR A 698 47.84 18.02 -17.84
CA THR A 698 48.05 18.32 -19.27
C THR A 698 49.42 17.82 -19.73
N THR A 699 49.51 16.54 -20.08
CA THR A 699 50.72 15.88 -20.62
C THR A 699 51.13 16.55 -21.94
N THR A 700 51.99 17.56 -21.82
CA THR A 700 52.54 18.29 -22.97
C THR A 700 53.66 17.45 -23.57
N THR A 701 53.29 16.58 -24.50
CA THR A 701 54.19 15.61 -25.16
C THR A 701 55.34 16.33 -25.87
N THR A 702 56.45 16.49 -25.16
CA THR A 702 57.65 17.17 -25.66
C THR A 702 58.57 16.13 -26.30
N THR A 703 58.33 15.86 -27.58
CA THR A 703 59.06 14.86 -28.37
C THR A 703 60.57 15.13 -28.38
N THR A 704 61.31 14.37 -27.59
CA THR A 704 62.78 14.47 -27.49
C THR A 704 63.40 13.29 -28.22
N THR A 705 63.84 13.51 -29.46
CA THR A 705 64.41 12.47 -30.32
C THR A 705 65.80 12.05 -29.83
N THR A 706 65.93 10.83 -29.31
CA THR A 706 67.21 10.26 -28.84
C THR A 706 67.65 9.11 -29.75
N THR A 707 68.60 9.38 -30.65
CA THR A 707 69.19 8.36 -31.54
C THR A 707 70.08 7.40 -30.75
N THR A 708 69.79 6.10 -30.80
CA THR A 708 70.63 5.05 -30.18
C THR A 708 71.12 4.07 -31.25
N THR A 709 72.42 3.79 -31.28
CA THR A 709 73.06 2.95 -32.31
C THR A 709 73.15 1.49 -31.85
N THR A 710 72.45 0.59 -32.54
CA THR A 710 72.51 -0.85 -32.28
C THR A 710 73.86 -1.44 -32.70
N THR A 711 74.50 -2.22 -31.81
CA THR A 711 75.66 -3.06 -32.14
C THR A 711 75.24 -4.52 -32.04
N THR A 712 75.33 -5.27 -33.15
CA THR A 712 74.94 -6.69 -33.21
C THR A 712 76.06 -7.59 -32.70
N THR A 713 75.73 -8.69 -32.04
CA THR A 713 76.65 -9.83 -31.83
C THR A 713 75.88 -11.13 -32.01
N THR A 714 76.42 -12.04 -32.81
CA THR A 714 75.74 -13.25 -33.29
C THR A 714 76.30 -14.51 -32.63
N THR A 715 75.46 -15.46 -32.26
CA THR A 715 75.85 -16.85 -32.00
C THR A 715 74.70 -17.77 -32.42
N THR A 716 75.00 -19.04 -32.76
CA THR A 716 74.31 -19.73 -33.87
C THR A 716 74.00 -21.20 -33.56
N LYS A 717 72.99 -21.74 -34.26
CA LYS A 717 72.54 -23.16 -34.39
C LYS A 717 71.47 -23.61 -33.37
N GLU A 718 70.30 -24.14 -33.76
CA GLU A 718 69.87 -25.16 -34.78
C GLU A 718 69.90 -26.62 -34.23
N PRO A 719 69.02 -27.54 -34.71
CA PRO A 719 67.60 -27.34 -35.06
C PRO A 719 66.70 -28.56 -34.71
N THR A 720 65.37 -28.43 -34.84
CA THR A 720 64.51 -29.59 -35.21
C THR A 720 63.28 -29.13 -36.02
N THR A 721 63.18 -29.60 -37.26
CA THR A 721 62.06 -29.46 -38.21
C THR A 721 60.98 -30.55 -37.95
N THR A 722 59.72 -30.52 -38.39
CA THR A 722 58.95 -29.66 -39.34
C THR A 722 57.51 -29.44 -38.75
N THR A 723 56.38 -29.05 -39.39
CA THR A 723 55.92 -29.07 -40.81
C THR A 723 54.87 -27.98 -41.11
N THR A 724 55.02 -27.36 -42.28
CA THR A 724 54.05 -26.85 -43.28
C THR A 724 52.54 -27.15 -43.03
N THR A 725 51.59 -26.23 -43.24
CA THR A 725 51.38 -25.52 -44.54
C THR A 725 50.74 -24.12 -44.44
N THR A 726 51.22 -23.22 -45.29
CA THR A 726 50.81 -21.81 -45.44
C THR A 726 49.76 -21.63 -46.55
N THR A 727 48.94 -20.58 -46.49
CA THR A 727 48.62 -19.73 -47.66
C THR A 727 48.30 -18.30 -47.19
N THR A 728 48.88 -17.31 -47.87
CA THR A 728 48.70 -15.87 -47.59
C THR A 728 48.62 -15.12 -48.92
N THR A 729 47.67 -14.19 -49.09
CA THR A 729 47.64 -13.32 -50.28
C THR A 729 47.22 -11.90 -49.92
N THR A 730 48.17 -10.97 -49.93
CA THR A 730 47.93 -9.53 -49.79
C THR A 730 47.58 -8.92 -51.15
N LYS A 731 46.76 -7.86 -51.20
CA LYS A 731 46.85 -6.86 -52.27
C LYS A 731 46.37 -5.47 -51.82
N GLU A 732 46.93 -4.46 -52.48
CA GLU A 732 46.81 -3.02 -52.16
C GLU A 732 46.15 -2.27 -53.37
N PRO A 733 46.18 -0.92 -53.52
CA PRO A 733 44.94 -0.15 -53.66
C PRO A 733 44.70 0.45 -55.06
N THR A 734 43.50 1.02 -55.27
CA THR A 734 43.17 1.86 -56.43
C THR A 734 42.19 2.99 -56.07
N THR A 735 42.16 4.05 -56.87
CA THR A 735 41.60 5.37 -56.50
C THR A 735 40.40 5.83 -57.34
N THR A 736 39.50 6.60 -56.71
CA THR A 736 38.68 7.71 -57.28
C THR A 736 37.67 7.42 -58.41
N THR A 737 36.40 7.83 -58.21
CA THR A 737 35.61 8.72 -59.13
C THR A 737 34.26 9.09 -58.48
N THR A 738 33.74 10.29 -58.77
CA THR A 738 32.45 10.81 -58.26
C THR A 738 31.47 11.05 -59.41
N THR A 739 30.25 10.51 -59.33
CA THR A 739 29.16 10.86 -60.27
C THR A 739 27.79 10.83 -59.59
N THR A 740 27.00 11.89 -59.79
CA THR A 740 25.59 12.02 -59.37
C THR A 740 24.63 11.50 -60.45
N THR A 741 23.44 10.98 -60.11
CA THR A 741 22.13 11.36 -60.72
C THR A 741 20.95 10.44 -60.30
N LYS A 742 19.86 11.10 -59.84
CA LYS A 742 18.40 10.78 -59.84
C LYS A 742 17.87 9.34 -60.04
N GLU A 743 16.84 9.05 -59.25
CA GLU A 743 15.83 8.00 -59.44
C GLU A 743 14.48 8.59 -59.98
N PRO A 744 13.63 7.84 -60.71
CA PRO A 744 12.42 8.39 -61.37
C PRO A 744 11.06 8.03 -60.71
N THR A 745 10.04 8.85 -61.00
CA THR A 745 8.59 8.60 -60.76
C THR A 745 8.01 7.65 -61.85
N THR A 746 6.75 7.16 -61.88
CA THR A 746 5.44 7.81 -61.56
C THR A 746 4.25 6.81 -61.67
N THR A 747 3.11 7.08 -60.98
CA THR A 747 1.68 6.67 -61.31
C THR A 747 1.30 5.17 -61.36
N THR A 748 0.05 4.68 -61.16
CA THR A 748 -1.27 5.19 -60.64
C THR A 748 -2.00 3.99 -59.98
N THR A 749 -3.08 4.11 -59.19
CA THR A 749 -4.48 4.40 -59.63
C THR A 749 -5.40 4.57 -58.42
N THR A 750 -6.39 5.46 -58.51
CA THR A 750 -7.42 5.68 -57.47
C THR A 750 -8.80 5.23 -57.98
N THR A 751 -9.68 4.74 -57.10
CA THR A 751 -11.12 4.56 -57.39
C THR A 751 -11.95 5.21 -56.29
N THR A 752 -13.06 5.86 -56.65
CA THR A 752 -13.77 6.81 -55.79
C THR A 752 -15.27 6.54 -55.79
N THR A 753 -15.89 6.37 -54.62
CA THR A 753 -17.35 6.53 -54.49
C THR A 753 -17.77 7.19 -53.16
N THR A 754 -18.18 8.44 -53.28
CA THR A 754 -19.09 9.27 -52.47
C THR A 754 -20.15 8.43 -51.69
N THR A 755 -20.68 8.80 -50.51
CA THR A 755 -21.55 9.99 -50.30
C THR A 755 -22.03 10.21 -48.84
N LYS A 756 -22.12 11.50 -48.44
CA LYS A 756 -23.00 12.17 -47.42
C LYS A 756 -22.80 12.03 -45.89
N GLU A 757 -22.63 13.23 -45.33
CA GLU A 757 -22.98 13.70 -43.96
C GLU A 757 -24.52 13.83 -43.78
N PRO A 758 -25.05 14.00 -42.54
CA PRO A 758 -25.32 15.39 -42.11
C PRO A 758 -25.18 15.69 -40.59
N THR A 759 -24.37 16.71 -40.27
CA THR A 759 -24.70 17.89 -39.43
C THR A 759 -25.54 17.71 -38.15
N THR A 760 -24.91 17.89 -36.98
CA THR A 760 -25.58 18.08 -35.67
C THR A 760 -25.63 19.55 -35.27
N THR A 761 -26.77 20.03 -34.74
CA THR A 761 -26.96 21.45 -34.36
C THR A 761 -26.86 21.66 -32.84
N THR A 762 -26.08 22.65 -32.40
CA THR A 762 -25.94 23.05 -30.99
C THR A 762 -27.10 23.94 -30.51
N THR A 763 -27.51 23.84 -29.24
CA THR A 763 -28.28 24.88 -28.52
C THR A 763 -27.93 24.82 -27.02
N THR A 764 -28.13 25.92 -26.28
CA THR A 764 -27.64 26.07 -24.89
C THR A 764 -28.63 26.84 -24.01
N THR A 765 -28.68 26.48 -22.71
CA THR A 765 -29.14 27.30 -21.56
C THR A 765 -30.64 27.68 -21.44
N THR A 766 -31.32 26.98 -20.52
CA THR A 766 -32.09 27.48 -19.36
C THR A 766 -32.76 28.88 -19.41
N THR A 767 -34.07 28.96 -19.11
CA THR A 767 -34.68 29.79 -18.01
C THR A 767 -36.20 29.60 -17.89
N THR A 768 -36.72 29.63 -16.65
CA THR A 768 -38.13 29.47 -16.21
C THR A 768 -39.06 30.65 -16.55
N THR A 769 -40.35 30.42 -16.86
CA THR A 769 -41.53 30.89 -16.07
C THR A 769 -42.88 30.30 -16.56
N THR A 770 -43.86 30.20 -15.63
CA THR A 770 -45.34 30.03 -15.76
C THR A 770 -45.99 30.20 -17.16
N THR A 771 -47.08 29.49 -17.54
CA THR A 771 -48.47 29.70 -17.02
C THR A 771 -49.53 28.73 -17.62
N LYS A 772 -50.57 28.34 -16.86
CA LYS A 772 -51.94 27.83 -17.23
C LYS A 772 -52.15 26.51 -18.03
N LYS A 773 -52.98 25.64 -17.42
CA LYS A 773 -53.88 24.61 -18.00
C LYS A 773 -55.11 25.29 -18.68
N PRO A 774 -55.58 24.85 -19.87
CA PRO A 774 -56.72 23.90 -20.03
C PRO A 774 -56.38 22.71 -20.96
N THR A 775 -56.86 21.46 -20.83
CA THR A 775 -58.21 20.84 -20.63
C THR A 775 -58.85 20.37 -21.96
N THR A 776 -59.12 19.05 -22.08
CA THR A 776 -59.89 18.33 -23.14
C THR A 776 -59.30 18.35 -24.57
N THR A 777 -59.51 17.37 -25.46
CA THR A 777 -60.65 16.43 -25.63
C THR A 777 -60.24 15.02 -26.14
N THR A 778 -61.08 14.03 -25.87
CA THR A 778 -61.34 12.74 -26.58
C THR A 778 -61.10 12.82 -28.12
N THR A 779 -60.74 11.79 -28.89
CA THR A 779 -61.22 10.37 -28.97
C THR A 779 -60.16 9.56 -29.81
N THR A 780 -60.15 8.24 -30.09
CA THR A 780 -61.20 7.19 -30.24
C THR A 780 -60.63 5.76 -29.97
N THR A 781 -61.50 4.75 -30.07
CA THR A 781 -61.27 3.29 -29.89
C THR A 781 -60.52 2.54 -31.01
N THR A 782 -59.99 1.36 -30.68
CA THR A 782 -60.32 0.07 -31.38
C THR A 782 -60.37 -1.06 -30.34
N LYS A 783 -61.17 -2.12 -30.54
CA LYS A 783 -61.54 -3.08 -29.47
C LYS A 783 -61.91 -4.49 -30.00
N LYS A 784 -61.18 -5.54 -29.58
CA LYS A 784 -61.55 -6.98 -29.55
C LYS A 784 -60.38 -7.80 -28.93
N SER A 785 -60.55 -8.99 -28.35
CA SER A 785 -61.77 -9.79 -28.12
C SER A 785 -61.73 -10.56 -26.79
N THR A 786 -62.91 -10.99 -26.34
CA THR A 786 -63.28 -11.77 -25.14
C THR A 786 -62.60 -13.17 -25.04
N THR A 787 -62.58 -13.88 -23.90
CA THR A 787 -63.79 -14.43 -23.22
C THR A 787 -63.61 -14.82 -21.73
N LYS A 788 -64.72 -14.75 -20.96
CA LYS A 788 -64.89 -15.12 -19.52
C LYS A 788 -65.03 -16.66 -19.35
N LYS A 789 -64.98 -17.26 -18.16
CA LYS A 789 -65.97 -17.28 -17.03
C LYS A 789 -65.44 -18.34 -16.00
N SER A 790 -65.94 -18.54 -14.76
CA SER A 790 -67.02 -17.94 -13.96
C SER A 790 -66.76 -18.18 -12.47
N THR A 791 -67.30 -17.35 -11.58
CA THR A 791 -67.39 -17.63 -10.13
C THR A 791 -68.44 -18.70 -9.79
N THR A 792 -68.31 -19.34 -8.63
CA THR A 792 -69.39 -19.99 -7.85
C THR A 792 -69.15 -19.69 -6.36
N LYS A 793 -70.22 -19.63 -5.56
CA LYS A 793 -70.22 -19.34 -4.11
C LYS A 793 -71.02 -20.44 -3.39
N THR A 794 -70.93 -20.51 -2.06
CA THR A 794 -72.04 -20.69 -1.08
C THR A 794 -71.79 -21.75 0.00
N THR A 795 -72.35 -21.47 1.19
CA THR A 795 -72.79 -22.36 2.28
C THR A 795 -71.84 -22.68 3.44
N THR A 796 -72.21 -22.12 4.59
CA THR A 796 -71.82 -22.52 5.95
C THR A 796 -72.43 -23.87 6.34
N THR A 797 -71.91 -24.52 7.41
CA THR A 797 -72.66 -25.49 8.21
C THR A 797 -72.20 -25.43 9.67
N LYS A 798 -73.14 -25.29 10.62
CA LYS A 798 -72.86 -25.34 12.06
C LYS A 798 -72.74 -26.79 12.54
N LYS A 799 -71.92 -27.02 13.57
CA LYS A 799 -72.12 -28.10 14.55
C LYS A 799 -71.80 -27.59 15.96
N SER A 800 -72.31 -28.26 16.99
CA SER A 800 -72.39 -27.69 18.34
C SER A 800 -72.04 -28.68 19.45
N THR A 801 -71.25 -28.21 20.42
CA THR A 801 -71.32 -28.49 21.88
C THR A 801 -71.46 -29.93 22.38
N THR A 802 -70.62 -30.33 23.33
CA THR A 802 -70.99 -31.18 24.48
C THR A 802 -70.20 -30.73 25.72
N LYS A 803 -70.73 -30.98 26.93
CA LYS A 803 -70.27 -30.36 28.21
C LYS A 803 -69.55 -31.35 29.14
N LYS A 804 -68.67 -30.82 30.01
CA LYS A 804 -68.43 -31.09 31.46
C LYS A 804 -66.95 -31.33 31.82
N SER A 805 -66.47 -31.10 33.06
CA SER A 805 -66.92 -30.25 34.20
C SER A 805 -66.00 -30.47 35.42
N THR A 806 -65.56 -29.38 36.09
CA THR A 806 -65.16 -29.29 37.54
C THR A 806 -64.05 -30.22 38.05
N THR A 807 -63.03 -29.73 38.78
CA THR A 807 -63.14 -29.19 40.17
C THR A 807 -61.84 -28.42 40.48
N LYS A 808 -61.84 -27.13 40.89
CA LYS A 808 -61.86 -26.63 42.30
C LYS A 808 -60.77 -27.27 43.21
N THR A 809 -59.96 -26.58 44.03
CA THR A 809 -60.09 -25.28 44.72
C THR A 809 -58.69 -24.75 45.14
N THR A 810 -58.39 -23.47 44.87
CA THR A 810 -57.88 -22.38 45.78
C THR A 810 -57.07 -22.78 47.06
N THR A 811 -56.05 -22.06 47.58
CA THR A 811 -56.01 -20.60 47.86
C THR A 811 -54.64 -20.02 48.38
N THR A 812 -54.37 -18.74 48.09
CA THR A 812 -53.67 -17.69 48.89
C THR A 812 -52.15 -17.68 49.22
N LYS A 813 -51.43 -16.80 48.51
CA LYS A 813 -50.88 -15.46 48.92
C LYS A 813 -49.76 -15.27 50.01
N LYS A 814 -48.82 -14.39 49.60
CA LYS A 814 -48.06 -13.32 50.33
C LYS A 814 -46.74 -13.63 51.09
N SER A 815 -45.63 -13.13 50.52
CA SER A 815 -44.88 -11.89 50.90
C SER A 815 -44.67 -11.61 52.41
N THR A 816 -43.52 -11.13 52.92
CA THR A 816 -42.91 -9.82 52.58
C THR A 816 -41.48 -9.60 53.15
N THR A 817 -40.61 -8.89 52.39
CA THR A 817 -39.46 -8.01 52.81
C THR A 817 -38.29 -8.46 53.71
N LYS A 818 -37.07 -8.31 53.14
CA LYS A 818 -35.89 -7.55 53.63
C LYS A 818 -35.59 -7.42 55.15
N LYS A 819 -34.36 -7.80 55.56
CA LYS A 819 -33.29 -6.82 55.90
C LYS A 819 -31.87 -7.43 55.87
N SER A 820 -30.86 -6.57 55.71
CA SER A 820 -29.42 -6.90 55.72
C SER A 820 -28.77 -6.73 57.10
N THR A 821 -27.71 -7.48 57.40
CA THR A 821 -26.64 -7.10 58.35
C THR A 821 -25.30 -7.76 57.95
N THR A 822 -24.18 -7.25 58.44
CA THR A 822 -22.83 -7.42 57.86
C THR A 822 -21.82 -8.03 58.85
N THR A 823 -20.70 -8.54 58.30
CA THR A 823 -19.30 -8.47 58.82
C THR A 823 -18.66 -9.73 59.45
N THR A 824 -17.38 -9.91 59.08
CA THR A 824 -16.25 -10.55 59.83
C THR A 824 -15.97 -12.06 59.66
N THR A 825 -15.12 -12.34 58.66
CA THR A 825 -13.82 -13.05 58.77
C THR A 825 -13.57 -14.01 59.94
N THR A 826 -13.11 -15.22 59.64
CA THR A 826 -12.14 -15.97 60.47
C THR A 826 -11.22 -16.80 59.56
N THR A 827 -9.93 -16.86 59.90
CA THR A 827 -8.89 -17.57 59.15
C THR A 827 -8.55 -18.90 59.83
N THR A 828 -8.27 -19.96 59.07
CA THR A 828 -7.52 -21.14 59.55
C THR A 828 -6.69 -21.70 58.39
N THR A 829 -5.58 -22.39 58.72
CA THR A 829 -4.47 -22.72 57.81
C THR A 829 -4.07 -24.19 57.98
N THR A 830 -3.21 -24.72 57.10
CA THR A 830 -2.48 -26.01 57.18
C THR A 830 -3.35 -27.26 56.90
N THR A 831 -2.87 -28.35 56.28
CA THR A 831 -1.48 -28.77 56.00
C THR A 831 -1.29 -29.47 54.63
N THR A 832 -0.07 -29.36 54.11
CA THR A 832 0.53 -29.98 52.90
C THR A 832 0.57 -31.52 52.89
N THR A 833 0.69 -32.12 51.70
CA THR A 833 1.50 -33.34 51.44
C THR A 833 2.14 -33.22 50.05
N THR A 834 3.34 -33.77 49.82
CA THR A 834 4.16 -33.50 48.61
C THR A 834 5.18 -34.60 48.30
N THR A 835 5.26 -35.01 47.02
CA THR A 835 6.43 -35.60 46.32
C THR A 835 6.22 -35.28 44.81
N THR A 836 7.05 -34.57 44.02
CA THR A 836 8.52 -34.49 43.83
C THR A 836 9.08 -35.72 43.08
N THR A 837 9.98 -35.68 42.09
CA THR A 837 10.89 -34.66 41.47
C THR A 837 10.68 -34.71 39.92
N THR A 838 11.28 -33.95 38.97
CA THR A 838 12.46 -33.02 38.82
C THR A 838 12.03 -31.91 37.82
N THR A 839 12.54 -30.68 37.62
CA THR A 839 13.86 -29.97 37.64
C THR A 839 14.81 -30.32 36.46
N THR A 840 15.63 -29.42 35.88
CA THR A 840 16.30 -28.17 36.37
C THR A 840 16.79 -27.32 35.15
N THR A 841 17.05 -26.00 35.13
CA THR A 841 17.09 -24.91 36.15
C THR A 841 16.95 -23.50 35.50
N THR A 842 16.48 -22.49 36.26
CA THR A 842 16.80 -21.06 36.02
C THR A 842 16.91 -20.30 37.36
N THR A 843 17.92 -19.43 37.55
CA THR A 843 18.27 -18.79 38.86
C THR A 843 19.20 -17.57 38.66
N THR A 844 19.30 -16.49 39.47
CA THR A 844 18.46 -15.81 40.51
C THR A 844 19.18 -14.52 40.99
N LYS A 845 18.62 -13.51 41.71
CA LYS A 845 17.25 -12.93 41.92
C LYS A 845 17.34 -11.83 43.03
N LYS A 846 16.52 -10.77 42.98
CA LYS A 846 16.07 -9.90 44.12
C LYS A 846 16.93 -8.71 44.62
N SER A 847 16.27 -7.86 45.43
CA SER A 847 16.72 -6.58 46.05
C SER A 847 16.40 -6.54 47.56
N THR A 848 17.11 -5.73 48.37
CA THR A 848 16.63 -5.25 49.70
C THR A 848 17.42 -4.04 50.25
N THR A 849 16.93 -3.44 51.36
CA THR A 849 17.17 -2.04 51.76
C THR A 849 18.16 -1.83 52.93
N ARG A 850 18.95 -0.73 52.93
CA ARG A 850 19.37 -0.05 54.19
C ARG A 850 19.80 1.43 54.02
N LYS A 851 19.64 2.22 55.09
CA LYS A 851 20.16 3.61 55.26
C LYS A 851 21.54 3.58 55.95
N SER A 852 22.40 4.62 55.77
CA SER A 852 22.85 5.54 56.84
C SER A 852 24.19 6.31 56.60
N THR A 853 24.18 7.61 56.92
CA THR A 853 25.27 8.47 57.50
C THR A 853 26.62 8.81 56.82
N THR A 854 26.69 10.03 56.25
CA THR A 854 27.51 11.22 56.66
C THR A 854 29.07 11.25 56.62
N LYS A 855 29.61 12.48 56.32
CA LYS A 855 30.95 13.09 56.60
C LYS A 855 32.07 12.93 55.55
N THR A 856 33.00 13.89 55.32
CA THR A 856 32.97 15.39 55.21
C THR A 856 34.37 15.94 54.80
N THR A 857 34.43 17.11 54.11
CA THR A 857 35.61 18.03 53.96
C THR A 857 36.84 17.50 53.18
N LYS A 858 37.80 18.26 52.59
CA LYS A 858 38.26 19.70 52.55
C LYS A 858 39.19 19.88 51.30
N LYS A 859 39.80 21.04 50.92
CA LYS A 859 39.32 22.41 50.55
C LYS A 859 40.51 23.31 50.11
N SER A 860 40.66 23.69 48.83
CA SER A 860 41.53 24.81 48.34
C SER A 860 41.08 25.28 46.94
N THR A 861 40.63 26.51 46.62
CA THR A 861 41.25 27.88 46.56
C THR A 861 42.29 28.06 45.42
N THR A 862 42.29 29.12 44.58
CA THR A 862 42.12 30.56 44.91
C THR A 862 41.80 31.53 43.72
N ARG A 863 40.78 32.43 43.86
CA ARG A 863 40.56 33.77 43.18
C ARG A 863 40.38 33.83 41.63
N LYS A 864 39.83 34.91 41.00
CA LYS A 864 39.46 36.31 41.41
C LYS A 864 38.33 36.92 40.53
N SER A 865 37.43 37.75 41.12
CA SER A 865 36.68 38.96 40.59
C SER A 865 36.12 39.00 39.13
N THR A 866 34.93 39.55 38.79
CA THR A 866 34.07 40.60 39.42
C THR A 866 32.60 40.42 38.94
N THR A 867 31.61 40.13 39.79
CA THR A 867 30.58 41.06 40.35
C THR A 867 29.89 41.97 39.31
N ARG A 868 28.57 41.95 39.08
CA ARG A 868 27.45 42.34 39.98
C ARG A 868 26.08 41.92 39.34
N THR A 869 25.24 41.02 39.87
CA THR A 869 24.21 41.14 40.96
C THR A 869 23.12 42.24 40.74
N THR A 870 21.81 42.10 41.04
CA THR A 870 20.99 41.16 41.88
C THR A 870 19.47 41.37 41.58
N THR A 871 18.65 40.34 41.23
CA THR A 871 17.71 39.48 42.04
C THR A 871 16.27 39.97 42.39
N THR A 872 15.29 39.07 42.11
CA THR A 872 14.10 38.66 42.92
C THR A 872 12.92 39.59 43.28
N SER A 873 11.75 39.29 42.67
CA SER A 873 10.40 38.98 43.23
C SER A 873 9.62 39.91 44.21
N LYS A 874 8.31 40.11 43.92
CA LYS A 874 7.16 39.54 44.71
C LYS A 874 5.72 39.90 44.25
N LYS A 875 4.84 38.91 44.41
CA LYS A 875 3.35 38.85 44.56
C LYS A 875 2.43 40.12 44.59
N SER A 876 1.45 40.11 43.67
CA SER A 876 -0.02 39.91 43.90
C SER A 876 -1.07 41.06 44.05
N THR A 877 -2.25 40.82 43.44
CA THR A 877 -3.58 41.50 43.55
C THR A 877 -3.70 42.90 42.86
N LYS A 878 -4.87 43.42 42.41
CA LYS A 878 -6.30 43.17 42.76
C LYS A 878 -7.31 43.80 41.73
N LYS A 879 -8.35 43.07 41.24
CA LYS A 879 -9.67 43.57 40.66
C LYS A 879 -9.64 44.54 39.43
N SER A 880 -10.70 44.83 38.62
CA SER A 880 -12.12 44.38 38.52
C SER A 880 -12.77 44.60 37.10
N THR A 881 -13.57 43.63 36.63
CA THR A 881 -14.91 43.70 35.94
C THR A 881 -15.30 44.68 34.77
N THR A 882 -15.84 44.07 33.69
CA THR A 882 -17.07 44.37 32.87
C THR A 882 -17.17 45.35 31.67
N THR A 883 -18.02 44.93 30.69
CA THR A 883 -18.78 45.68 29.62
C THR A 883 -17.99 46.31 28.44
N THR A 884 -18.47 46.40 27.18
CA THR A 884 -19.79 46.08 26.52
C THR A 884 -19.64 45.71 25.01
N LYS A 885 -20.73 45.28 24.34
CA LYS A 885 -20.82 44.95 22.88
C LYS A 885 -21.80 45.90 22.15
N PRO A 886 -21.52 46.35 20.91
CA PRO A 886 -22.43 46.12 19.75
C PRO A 886 -21.66 45.77 18.45
N LYS A 887 -22.13 45.08 17.39
CA LYS A 887 -23.45 44.71 16.78
C LYS A 887 -23.87 45.57 15.57
N THR A 888 -23.72 45.02 14.34
CA THR A 888 -24.28 45.45 13.01
C THR A 888 -23.76 46.78 12.41
N LYS A 889 -23.87 47.12 11.10
CA LYS A 889 -24.78 46.67 10.00
C LYS A 889 -24.17 46.87 8.57
N LYS A 890 -24.82 46.32 7.52
CA LYS A 890 -24.53 46.52 6.07
C LYS A 890 -24.67 48.00 5.60
N THR A 891 -24.10 48.38 4.43
CA THR A 891 -24.87 48.81 3.20
C THR A 891 -24.00 49.16 1.96
N THR A 892 -24.54 48.76 0.82
CA THR A 892 -24.18 48.70 -0.62
C THR A 892 -23.92 50.02 -1.41
N THR A 893 -23.36 49.88 -2.65
CA THR A 893 -23.48 50.77 -3.87
C THR A 893 -22.65 52.08 -3.92
N THR A 894 -22.20 52.64 -5.07
CA THR A 894 -22.76 52.71 -6.45
C THR A 894 -21.69 52.74 -7.60
N LYS A 895 -22.15 52.62 -8.87
CA LYS A 895 -21.40 52.48 -10.15
C LYS A 895 -20.90 53.79 -10.80
N THR A 896 -19.90 53.72 -11.69
CA THR A 896 -19.73 54.62 -12.88
C THR A 896 -19.19 53.80 -14.09
N LYS A 897 -19.08 54.36 -15.32
CA LYS A 897 -19.07 53.63 -16.62
C LYS A 897 -17.94 54.01 -17.61
N LYS A 898 -17.56 53.02 -18.46
CA LYS A 898 -16.89 53.11 -19.80
C LYS A 898 -15.40 53.56 -19.80
N THR A 899 -14.55 53.30 -20.82
CA THR A 899 -14.82 53.06 -22.27
C THR A 899 -13.84 52.09 -22.99
N LYS A 900 -14.30 51.47 -24.09
CA LYS A 900 -13.62 50.72 -25.19
C LYS A 900 -12.10 50.99 -25.40
N LYS A 901 -11.28 50.01 -25.84
CA LYS A 901 -11.26 49.48 -27.23
C LYS A 901 -10.58 48.10 -27.41
N THR A 902 -10.89 47.47 -28.56
CA THR A 902 -10.53 46.12 -29.00
C THR A 902 -9.13 45.94 -29.61
N LYS A 903 -8.60 44.72 -29.50
CA LYS A 903 -8.00 43.98 -30.65
C LYS A 903 -8.22 42.46 -30.47
N LYS A 904 -8.02 41.68 -31.54
CA LYS A 904 -8.46 40.28 -31.70
C LYS A 904 -7.45 39.52 -32.56
N SER A 905 -6.97 38.36 -32.12
CA SER A 905 -6.20 37.40 -32.95
C SER A 905 -6.35 35.99 -32.36
N THR A 906 -7.03 35.07 -33.07
CA THR A 906 -6.45 33.93 -33.81
C THR A 906 -6.07 32.73 -32.93
N THR A 907 -7.05 31.85 -32.72
CA THR A 907 -6.83 30.50 -32.18
C THR A 907 -6.40 29.57 -33.31
N SER A 908 -5.31 28.81 -33.12
CA SER A 908 -5.02 27.64 -33.95
C SER A 908 -5.50 26.38 -33.25
N LYS A 909 -6.13 25.46 -33.97
CA LYS A 909 -6.33 24.07 -33.52
C LYS A 909 -5.33 23.19 -34.26
N THR A 910 -4.49 22.49 -33.54
CA THR A 910 -3.64 21.41 -34.07
C THR A 910 -4.12 20.09 -33.51
N THR A 911 -4.23 19.08 -34.36
CA THR A 911 -4.76 17.74 -34.02
C THR A 911 -3.69 16.85 -33.38
N THR A 912 -4.07 16.14 -32.33
CA THR A 912 -3.21 15.17 -31.63
C THR A 912 -3.00 13.91 -32.48
N PRO A 913 -1.75 13.40 -32.63
CA PRO A 913 -1.50 12.07 -33.16
C PRO A 913 -1.94 10.97 -32.18
N LYS A 914 -2.34 9.78 -32.67
CA LYS A 914 -2.41 8.58 -31.83
C LYS A 914 -0.98 8.22 -31.37
N ILE A 915 -0.82 7.93 -30.08
CA ILE A 915 0.35 7.23 -29.53
C ILE A 915 -0.01 5.75 -29.43
N SER A 916 0.90 4.86 -29.82
CA SER A 916 0.76 3.43 -29.59
C SER A 916 1.20 3.11 -28.18
N THR A 917 0.40 2.35 -27.43
CA THR A 917 0.88 1.62 -26.27
C THR A 917 1.92 0.59 -26.71
N ILE A 918 2.91 0.33 -25.85
CA ILE A 918 3.88 -0.74 -26.00
C ILE A 918 3.60 -1.71 -24.85
N SER A 919 2.84 -2.77 -25.13
CA SER A 919 2.71 -3.89 -24.20
C SER A 919 3.97 -4.75 -24.25
N THR A 920 4.43 -5.23 -23.10
CA THR A 920 5.65 -6.05 -22.99
C THR A 920 5.32 -7.50 -23.32
N VAL A 921 5.19 -7.79 -24.62
CA VAL A 921 4.85 -9.13 -25.13
C VAL A 921 5.94 -10.14 -24.75
N ILE A 922 5.58 -11.18 -23.99
CA ILE A 922 6.46 -12.33 -23.72
C ILE A 922 6.78 -13.00 -25.08
N PRO A 923 8.06 -13.20 -25.44
CA PRO A 923 8.41 -13.75 -26.75
C PRO A 923 8.00 -15.23 -26.83
N THR A 924 7.14 -15.54 -27.80
CA THR A 924 6.68 -16.89 -28.11
C THR A 924 7.22 -17.37 -29.45
N THR A 925 7.47 -18.67 -29.54
CA THR A 925 7.72 -19.40 -30.78
C THR A 925 6.51 -19.35 -31.72
N LYS A 926 6.68 -19.78 -32.99
CA LYS A 926 5.57 -19.88 -33.97
C LYS A 926 4.43 -20.82 -33.55
N ASN A 927 4.66 -21.67 -32.54
CA ASN A 927 3.68 -22.62 -32.02
C ASN A 927 3.01 -22.10 -30.71
N GLY A 928 3.26 -20.85 -30.32
CA GLY A 928 2.69 -20.23 -29.11
C GLY A 928 3.48 -20.50 -27.81
N CYS A 929 4.35 -21.51 -27.78
CA CYS A 929 5.17 -21.81 -26.62
C CYS A 929 6.24 -20.74 -26.35
N VAL A 930 6.52 -20.48 -25.07
CA VAL A 930 7.46 -19.46 -24.56
C VAL A 930 8.91 -19.79 -24.96
N VAL A 931 9.65 -18.78 -25.43
CA VAL A 931 11.07 -18.90 -25.80
C VAL A 931 11.95 -19.32 -24.60
N GLY A 932 13.03 -20.05 -24.85
CA GLY A 932 13.95 -20.51 -23.80
C GLY A 932 14.42 -19.38 -22.86
N TYR A 933 14.52 -19.68 -21.56
CA TYR A 933 14.86 -18.78 -20.45
C TYR A 933 13.82 -17.71 -20.07
N TYR A 934 12.64 -17.62 -20.72
CA TYR A 934 11.57 -16.71 -20.30
C TYR A 934 10.60 -17.34 -19.27
N ARG A 935 9.81 -16.50 -18.60
CA ARG A 935 8.78 -16.92 -17.63
C ARG A 935 7.67 -17.70 -18.33
N CYS A 936 7.35 -18.88 -17.81
CA CYS A 936 6.33 -19.79 -18.34
C CYS A 936 5.16 -20.01 -17.37
N GLY A 937 5.09 -19.32 -16.23
CA GLY A 937 3.96 -19.36 -15.30
C GLY A 937 4.32 -18.91 -13.89
N GLY A 938 3.51 -19.30 -12.92
CA GLY A 938 3.69 -19.03 -11.49
C GLY A 938 2.69 -18.00 -10.96
N GLY A 939 2.37 -18.06 -9.68
CA GLY A 939 1.20 -17.41 -9.09
C GLY A 939 -0.08 -18.13 -9.54
N SER A 940 -1.12 -17.38 -9.84
CA SER A 940 -2.36 -17.90 -10.44
C SER A 940 -2.24 -18.26 -11.93
N GLU A 941 -1.12 -17.96 -12.59
CA GLU A 941 -0.93 -18.24 -14.02
C GLU A 941 -0.44 -19.69 -14.27
N PRO A 942 -1.19 -20.51 -15.05
CA PRO A 942 -0.84 -21.90 -15.30
C PRO A 942 0.42 -22.05 -16.18
N SER A 943 1.17 -23.12 -15.93
CA SER A 943 2.41 -23.42 -16.66
C SER A 943 2.17 -23.60 -18.17
N SER A 944 2.67 -22.64 -18.94
CA SER A 944 2.67 -22.63 -20.40
C SER A 944 3.80 -23.50 -20.98
N CYS A 945 3.62 -23.98 -22.21
CA CYS A 945 4.64 -24.75 -22.91
C CYS A 945 5.89 -23.90 -23.26
N CYS A 946 7.04 -24.56 -23.35
CA CYS A 946 8.33 -23.96 -23.70
C CYS A 946 8.78 -24.33 -25.11
N GLU A 947 9.78 -23.60 -25.63
CA GLU A 947 10.51 -23.90 -26.85
C GLU A 947 11.14 -25.30 -26.84
N GLU A 948 11.28 -25.91 -28.02
CA GLU A 948 11.80 -27.27 -28.17
C GLU A 948 13.23 -27.39 -27.61
N GLY A 949 13.44 -28.35 -26.70
CA GLY A 949 14.67 -28.49 -25.91
C GLY A 949 14.64 -27.81 -24.53
N PHE A 950 13.55 -27.14 -24.17
CA PHE A 950 13.32 -26.53 -22.85
C PHE A 950 12.06 -27.11 -22.17
N TYR A 951 12.03 -27.09 -20.84
CA TYR A 951 10.82 -27.41 -20.05
C TYR A 951 10.51 -26.30 -19.05
N CYS A 952 9.24 -26.17 -18.68
CA CYS A 952 8.80 -25.16 -17.71
C CYS A 952 9.11 -25.65 -16.28
N LYS A 953 10.20 -25.14 -15.69
CA LYS A 953 10.61 -25.46 -14.32
C LYS A 953 10.04 -24.45 -13.34
N VAL A 954 9.33 -24.95 -12.33
CA VAL A 954 8.95 -24.18 -11.15
C VAL A 954 10.22 -23.77 -10.40
N GLN A 955 10.41 -22.47 -10.17
CA GLN A 955 11.51 -21.94 -9.35
C GLN A 955 11.02 -21.59 -7.94
N ASN A 956 9.80 -21.08 -7.85
CA ASN A 956 9.01 -20.91 -6.62
C ASN A 956 7.52 -20.79 -7.01
N GLU A 957 6.64 -20.72 -6.03
CA GLU A 957 5.18 -20.64 -6.24
C GLU A 957 4.73 -19.45 -7.12
N TRP A 958 5.49 -18.36 -7.17
CA TRP A 958 5.20 -17.15 -7.95
C TRP A 958 5.86 -17.12 -9.35
N TYR A 959 6.82 -18.00 -9.62
CA TYR A 959 7.66 -17.90 -10.82
C TYR A 959 8.13 -19.27 -11.37
N ASN A 960 7.70 -19.57 -12.60
CA ASN A 960 8.16 -20.71 -13.39
C ASN A 960 8.93 -20.21 -14.63
N GLN A 961 10.00 -20.88 -15.03
CA GLN A 961 10.88 -20.47 -16.13
C GLN A 961 11.20 -21.63 -17.10
N CYS A 962 11.25 -21.35 -18.40
CA CYS A 962 11.74 -22.31 -19.39
C CYS A 962 13.24 -22.55 -19.22
N VAL A 963 13.65 -23.75 -18.81
CA VAL A 963 15.07 -24.12 -18.64
C VAL A 963 15.45 -25.27 -19.59
N PRO A 964 16.73 -25.38 -20.04
CA PRO A 964 17.15 -26.45 -20.93
C PRO A 964 16.93 -27.85 -20.35
N ILE A 965 16.62 -28.81 -21.21
CA ILE A 965 16.62 -30.24 -20.87
C ILE A 965 18.08 -30.72 -20.82
N GLY A 966 18.62 -30.85 -19.61
CA GLY A 966 19.97 -31.37 -19.35
C GLY A 966 20.06 -32.89 -19.55
N SER A 967 21.28 -33.39 -19.79
CA SER A 967 21.53 -34.79 -20.17
C SER A 967 21.66 -35.79 -19.01
N ASP A 968 21.65 -35.33 -17.76
CA ASP A 968 22.23 -36.08 -16.63
C ASP A 968 21.25 -36.38 -15.46
N ASP A 969 20.01 -35.90 -15.52
CA ASP A 969 18.97 -36.15 -14.49
C ASP A 969 17.96 -37.23 -14.92
N VAL A 970 18.39 -38.51 -14.91
CA VAL A 970 17.50 -39.67 -15.16
C VAL A 970 17.74 -40.78 -14.13
N PRO A 971 16.77 -41.07 -13.23
CA PRO A 971 16.76 -42.28 -12.41
C PRO A 971 16.10 -43.44 -13.19
N ASP A 972 16.88 -44.47 -13.55
CA ASP A 972 16.41 -45.68 -14.27
C ASP A 972 16.04 -46.83 -13.30
N PRO A 973 14.97 -47.64 -13.52
CA PRO A 973 14.36 -48.42 -12.45
C PRO A 973 14.58 -49.96 -12.52
N ALA A 974 15.51 -50.50 -11.73
CA ALA A 974 15.54 -51.94 -11.37
C ALA A 974 16.39 -52.27 -10.13
N GLU A 975 15.79 -52.86 -9.06
CA GLU A 975 16.02 -54.28 -8.72
C GLU A 975 15.18 -54.81 -7.52
N GLU A 976 14.89 -56.12 -7.58
CA GLU A 976 14.69 -57.07 -6.46
C GLU A 976 13.65 -56.79 -5.34
N SER A 977 12.40 -57.23 -5.59
CA SER A 977 11.49 -57.72 -4.53
C SER A 977 11.86 -59.15 -4.09
N LYS A 978 11.43 -59.60 -2.88
CA LYS A 978 11.28 -61.04 -2.53
C LYS A 978 10.49 -61.30 -1.22
N THR A 979 9.29 -61.90 -1.32
CA THR A 979 8.95 -63.26 -0.78
C THR A 979 7.43 -63.55 -0.69
N THR A 980 6.86 -63.95 -1.84
CA THR A 980 5.97 -65.12 -2.04
C THR A 980 4.99 -65.59 -0.94
N ALA A 981 3.69 -65.46 -1.25
CA ALA A 981 2.60 -66.33 -0.75
C ALA A 981 1.58 -66.64 -1.88
N THR A 982 0.62 -67.55 -1.65
CA THR A 982 0.12 -68.41 -2.76
C THR A 982 -1.40 -68.51 -2.99
N ILE A 983 -1.86 -67.88 -4.09
CA ILE A 983 -2.83 -68.38 -5.12
C ILE A 983 -4.08 -69.17 -4.67
N THR A 984 -5.28 -68.66 -5.00
CA THR A 984 -6.20 -69.26 -6.01
C THR A 984 -7.27 -68.27 -6.53
N LYS A 985 -7.17 -67.92 -7.82
CA LYS A 985 -8.16 -67.38 -8.79
C LYS A 985 -9.48 -66.75 -8.27
N THR A 986 -9.70 -65.46 -8.58
CA THR A 986 -10.50 -65.01 -9.76
C THR A 986 -10.51 -63.46 -9.88
N LYS A 987 -10.34 -62.93 -11.11
CA LYS A 987 -10.48 -61.50 -11.53
C LYS A 987 -10.00 -60.39 -10.57
N THR A 988 -8.73 -60.00 -10.68
CA THR A 988 -8.24 -58.62 -10.45
C THR A 988 -8.68 -57.74 -11.66
N SER A 989 -9.20 -56.51 -11.56
CA SER A 989 -8.94 -55.36 -10.67
C SER A 989 -7.62 -54.66 -10.99
N THR A 990 -7.73 -53.50 -11.63
CA THR A 990 -6.66 -52.54 -11.95
C THR A 990 -6.70 -51.39 -10.96
N ILE A 991 -5.54 -50.96 -10.46
CA ILE A 991 -5.37 -49.72 -9.69
C ILE A 991 -4.93 -48.61 -10.68
N PRO A 992 -5.58 -47.44 -10.72
CA PRO A 992 -5.15 -46.30 -11.56
C PRO A 992 -3.92 -45.56 -11.03
N GLU A 993 -3.42 -44.62 -11.83
CA GLU A 993 -2.36 -43.66 -11.48
C GLU A 993 -2.82 -42.60 -10.45
N GLU A 994 -1.86 -41.97 -9.79
CA GLU A 994 -2.05 -40.78 -8.95
C GLU A 994 -2.16 -39.52 -9.85
N PRO A 995 -3.08 -38.57 -9.57
CA PRO A 995 -3.64 -37.74 -10.63
C PRO A 995 -2.79 -36.52 -11.04
N THR A 996 -2.68 -36.32 -12.37
CA THR A 996 -2.35 -35.03 -12.98
C THR A 996 -3.48 -34.01 -12.76
N PRO A 997 -3.21 -32.69 -12.82
CA PRO A 997 -4.23 -31.66 -12.66
C PRO A 997 -5.30 -31.78 -13.75
N THR A 998 -6.53 -32.08 -13.35
CA THR A 998 -7.62 -32.41 -14.27
C THR A 998 -8.17 -31.16 -14.96
N THR A 999 -8.21 -31.20 -16.29
CA THR A 999 -9.19 -30.43 -17.06
C THR A 999 -10.58 -30.98 -16.71
N TYR A 1000 -11.31 -30.29 -15.83
CA TYR A 1000 -12.63 -30.73 -15.38
C TYR A 1000 -13.61 -30.88 -16.55
N ASP A 1001 -14.33 -31.99 -16.59
CA ASP A 1001 -15.50 -32.14 -17.45
C ASP A 1001 -16.66 -31.32 -16.85
N PRO A 1002 -17.22 -30.32 -17.56
CA PRO A 1002 -18.33 -29.50 -17.06
C PRO A 1002 -19.64 -30.28 -16.90
N ASN A 1003 -19.70 -31.56 -17.29
CA ASN A 1003 -20.86 -32.43 -17.14
C ASN A 1003 -20.81 -33.34 -15.90
N GLU A 1004 -19.71 -33.37 -15.14
CA GLU A 1004 -19.58 -34.26 -13.96
C GLU A 1004 -19.97 -33.54 -12.65
N CYS A 1005 -20.99 -34.10 -11.97
CA CYS A 1005 -21.55 -33.53 -10.75
C CYS A 1005 -20.75 -33.87 -9.49
N VAL A 1006 -20.72 -32.93 -8.55
CA VAL A 1006 -19.90 -32.95 -7.34
C VAL A 1006 -20.44 -33.93 -6.29
N ALA A 1007 -19.52 -34.62 -5.63
CA ALA A 1007 -19.80 -35.64 -4.62
C ALA A 1007 -20.40 -35.07 -3.31
N PRO A 1008 -21.05 -35.90 -2.48
CA PRO A 1008 -21.64 -35.48 -1.20
C PRO A 1008 -20.64 -34.72 -0.31
N TYR A 1009 -21.08 -33.60 0.27
CA TYR A 1009 -20.27 -32.71 1.13
C TYR A 1009 -19.04 -32.04 0.48
N TYR A 1010 -18.81 -32.17 -0.84
CA TYR A 1010 -17.71 -31.47 -1.52
C TYR A 1010 -18.11 -30.06 -2.02
N LYS A 1011 -17.10 -29.21 -2.25
CA LYS A 1011 -17.28 -27.83 -2.73
C LYS A 1011 -17.82 -27.82 -4.17
N CYS A 1012 -19.00 -27.24 -4.37
CA CYS A 1012 -19.71 -27.16 -5.64
C CYS A 1012 -19.78 -25.74 -6.24
N GLY A 1013 -19.30 -24.73 -5.52
CA GLY A 1013 -19.28 -23.33 -5.97
C GLY A 1013 -18.54 -22.42 -4.99
N GLY A 1014 -18.54 -21.11 -5.26
CA GLY A 1014 -17.80 -20.09 -4.52
C GLY A 1014 -16.37 -19.89 -5.02
N VAL A 1015 -15.75 -18.78 -4.62
CA VAL A 1015 -14.46 -18.26 -5.14
C VAL A 1015 -13.45 -19.37 -5.46
N GLY A 1016 -12.90 -19.32 -6.68
CA GLY A 1016 -12.00 -20.34 -7.23
C GLY A 1016 -12.69 -21.42 -8.07
N ILE A 1017 -14.03 -21.47 -8.09
CA ILE A 1017 -14.83 -22.31 -9.02
C ILE A 1017 -15.62 -21.38 -9.94
N VAL A 1018 -15.56 -21.62 -11.25
CA VAL A 1018 -16.34 -20.86 -12.25
C VAL A 1018 -17.77 -21.40 -12.31
N GLY A 1019 -18.70 -20.67 -11.71
CA GLY A 1019 -20.12 -21.02 -11.65
C GLY A 1019 -20.47 -22.10 -10.63
N ILE A 1020 -21.77 -22.38 -10.51
CA ILE A 1020 -22.32 -23.42 -9.62
C ILE A 1020 -22.32 -24.75 -10.36
N ARG A 1021 -21.68 -25.78 -9.80
CA ARG A 1021 -21.69 -27.15 -10.30
C ARG A 1021 -22.92 -27.92 -9.77
N CYS A 1022 -23.45 -28.82 -10.58
CA CYS A 1022 -24.44 -29.79 -10.11
C CYS A 1022 -23.83 -30.70 -9.02
N CYS A 1023 -24.66 -31.18 -8.11
CA CYS A 1023 -24.33 -32.23 -7.15
C CYS A 1023 -24.87 -33.60 -7.64
N VAL A 1024 -24.37 -34.69 -7.09
CA VAL A 1024 -24.89 -36.05 -7.39
C VAL A 1024 -26.37 -36.18 -7.01
N GLU A 1025 -27.06 -37.14 -7.64
CA GLU A 1025 -28.51 -37.36 -7.43
C GLU A 1025 -28.86 -37.54 -5.94
N GLY A 1026 -29.86 -36.79 -5.47
CA GLY A 1026 -30.23 -36.71 -4.05
C GLY A 1026 -29.51 -35.61 -3.25
N TRP A 1027 -28.68 -34.78 -3.89
CA TRP A 1027 -27.93 -33.69 -3.26
C TRP A 1027 -28.10 -32.38 -4.03
N THR A 1028 -28.04 -31.25 -3.33
CA THR A 1028 -28.21 -29.89 -3.87
C THR A 1028 -27.01 -29.03 -3.48
N CYS A 1029 -26.58 -28.14 -4.37
CA CYS A 1029 -25.48 -27.21 -4.08
C CYS A 1029 -26.02 -26.01 -3.29
N VAL A 1030 -25.56 -25.84 -2.05
CA VAL A 1030 -26.04 -24.81 -1.12
C VAL A 1030 -24.88 -23.88 -0.75
N GLN A 1031 -25.09 -22.58 -0.95
CA GLN A 1031 -24.15 -21.54 -0.54
C GLN A 1031 -23.96 -21.57 0.98
N GLN A 1032 -22.70 -21.66 1.44
CA GLN A 1032 -22.34 -21.54 2.86
C GLN A 1032 -21.74 -20.15 3.15
N ASN A 1033 -21.06 -19.57 2.15
CA ASN A 1033 -20.65 -18.17 2.05
C ASN A 1033 -20.17 -17.90 0.60
N GLU A 1034 -19.84 -16.64 0.26
CA GLU A 1034 -19.37 -16.26 -1.08
C GLU A 1034 -18.11 -17.04 -1.55
N PHE A 1035 -17.27 -17.51 -0.62
CA PHE A 1035 -16.06 -18.28 -0.92
C PHE A 1035 -16.31 -19.80 -1.01
N TYR A 1036 -17.43 -20.32 -0.50
CA TYR A 1036 -17.67 -21.76 -0.34
C TYR A 1036 -19.16 -22.15 -0.43
N TYR A 1037 -19.48 -23.00 -1.42
CA TYR A 1037 -20.80 -23.63 -1.59
C TYR A 1037 -20.60 -25.14 -1.53
N GLN A 1038 -21.49 -25.89 -0.87
CA GLN A 1038 -21.32 -27.31 -0.58
C GLN A 1038 -22.49 -28.16 -1.10
N CYS A 1039 -22.23 -29.39 -1.52
CA CYS A 1039 -23.30 -30.37 -1.77
C CYS A 1039 -23.89 -30.86 -0.43
N VAL A 1040 -25.13 -30.46 -0.14
CA VAL A 1040 -25.93 -30.88 1.03
C VAL A 1040 -27.00 -31.89 0.58
N SER A 1041 -27.39 -32.82 1.46
CA SER A 1041 -28.35 -33.87 1.10
C SER A 1041 -29.78 -33.33 1.06
N ASN A 1042 -30.59 -33.81 0.11
CA ASN A 1042 -31.98 -33.39 -0.01
C ASN A 1042 -32.87 -33.94 1.12
N GLU A 1043 -32.42 -34.94 1.87
CA GLU A 1043 -33.07 -35.39 3.11
C GLU A 1043 -32.75 -34.44 4.28
N SER A 1044 -31.52 -33.90 4.34
CA SER A 1044 -31.11 -32.89 5.31
C SER A 1044 -31.79 -31.54 5.08
N LEU A 1045 -31.98 -31.15 3.81
CA LEU A 1045 -32.73 -29.94 3.47
C LEU A 1045 -34.21 -30.08 3.83
N LYS A 1046 -34.82 -31.24 3.58
CA LYS A 1046 -36.20 -31.52 3.99
C LYS A 1046 -36.39 -31.57 5.50
N ALA A 1047 -35.44 -32.16 6.24
CA ALA A 1047 -35.49 -32.10 7.69
C ALA A 1047 -35.48 -30.64 8.19
N ARG A 1048 -34.73 -29.75 7.53
CA ARG A 1048 -34.74 -28.31 7.84
C ARG A 1048 -36.02 -27.60 7.38
N GLU A 1049 -36.60 -27.97 6.24
CA GLU A 1049 -37.92 -27.48 5.80
C GLU A 1049 -39.06 -27.96 6.73
N GLU A 1050 -38.97 -29.18 7.27
CA GLU A 1050 -39.92 -29.75 8.24
C GLU A 1050 -39.71 -29.16 9.65
N GLU A 1051 -38.47 -28.87 10.07
CA GLU A 1051 -38.16 -28.11 11.31
C GLU A 1051 -38.59 -26.63 11.18
N GLU A 1052 -38.43 -25.99 10.02
CA GLU A 1052 -38.93 -24.63 9.74
C GLU A 1052 -40.47 -24.56 9.66
N GLU A 1053 -41.17 -25.62 9.24
CA GLU A 1053 -42.64 -25.68 9.34
C GLU A 1053 -43.12 -25.92 10.78
N GLU A 1054 -42.45 -26.78 11.59
CA GLU A 1054 -42.81 -26.95 13.01
C GLU A 1054 -42.52 -25.69 13.86
N GLU A 1055 -41.46 -24.93 13.58
CA GLU A 1055 -41.17 -23.64 14.24
C GLU A 1055 -42.21 -22.55 13.89
N TYR A 1056 -42.73 -22.56 12.65
CA TYR A 1056 -43.76 -21.60 12.21
C TYR A 1056 -45.16 -21.93 12.77
N ASP A 1057 -45.51 -23.21 12.94
CA ASP A 1057 -46.73 -23.64 13.62
C ASP A 1057 -46.67 -23.31 15.14
N GLU A 1058 -45.50 -23.37 15.79
CA GLU A 1058 -45.34 -22.90 17.19
C GLU A 1058 -45.40 -21.36 17.31
N GLU A 1059 -44.86 -20.58 16.36
CA GLU A 1059 -45.04 -19.11 16.35
C GLU A 1059 -46.50 -18.68 16.10
N GLU A 1060 -47.27 -19.39 15.25
CA GLU A 1060 -48.71 -19.07 15.03
C GLU A 1060 -49.58 -19.46 16.25
N GLU A 1061 -49.23 -20.50 17.05
CA GLU A 1061 -49.88 -20.76 18.35
C GLU A 1061 -49.50 -19.72 19.44
N GLU A 1062 -48.27 -19.16 19.46
CA GLU A 1062 -47.94 -18.05 20.39
C GLU A 1062 -48.60 -16.72 19.99
N GLU A 1063 -48.74 -16.39 18.70
CA GLU A 1063 -49.52 -15.20 18.26
C GLU A 1063 -51.03 -15.34 18.56
N GLU A 1064 -51.65 -16.53 18.44
CA GLU A 1064 -53.05 -16.73 18.88
C GLU A 1064 -53.22 -16.65 20.41
N GLU A 1065 -52.23 -17.06 21.24
CA GLU A 1065 -52.29 -16.81 22.70
C GLU A 1065 -52.08 -15.32 23.06
N GLU A 1066 -51.24 -14.55 22.37
CA GLU A 1066 -51.13 -13.09 22.63
C GLU A 1066 -52.40 -12.31 22.21
N GLU A 1067 -53.07 -12.64 21.08
CA GLU A 1067 -54.36 -12.00 20.74
C GLU A 1067 -55.48 -12.33 21.75
N GLU A 1068 -55.57 -13.54 22.34
CA GLU A 1068 -56.58 -13.84 23.39
C GLU A 1068 -56.28 -13.11 24.72
N TYR A 1069 -55.03 -12.69 24.99
CA TYR A 1069 -54.69 -11.86 26.16
C TYR A 1069 -55.06 -10.38 25.98
N ASP A 1070 -54.79 -9.78 24.81
CA ASP A 1070 -55.13 -8.37 24.54
C ASP A 1070 -56.66 -8.15 24.50
N ASP A 1071 -57.43 -9.12 23.98
CA ASP A 1071 -58.91 -9.09 23.98
C ASP A 1071 -59.51 -9.26 25.41
N GLU A 1072 -58.78 -9.83 26.39
CA GLU A 1072 -59.17 -9.80 27.81
C GLU A 1072 -58.80 -8.47 28.52
N GLU A 1073 -57.74 -7.74 28.13
CA GLU A 1073 -57.45 -6.40 28.70
C GLU A 1073 -58.42 -5.31 28.20
N GLU A 1074 -58.85 -5.29 26.91
CA GLU A 1074 -59.88 -4.32 26.46
C GLU A 1074 -61.21 -4.46 27.22
N VAL A 1075 -61.52 -5.65 27.77
CA VAL A 1075 -62.78 -5.92 28.50
C VAL A 1075 -62.73 -5.53 29.99
N GLU A 1076 -61.56 -5.22 30.58
CA GLU A 1076 -61.48 -4.58 31.91
C GLU A 1076 -61.41 -3.03 31.87
N GLU A 1077 -61.35 -2.38 30.68
CA GLU A 1077 -61.35 -0.90 30.55
C GLU A 1077 -62.70 -0.24 30.11
N GLU A 1078 -63.80 -0.98 29.82
CA GLU A 1078 -65.18 -0.42 29.59
C GLU A 1078 -66.08 -0.33 30.87
#